data_AF-A0A8X7MU26-F1
#
_entry.id   AF-A0A8X7MU26-F1
#
_cell.length_a   1.000
_cell.length_b   1.000
_cell.length_c   1.000
_cell.angle_alpha   90.00
_cell.angle_beta   90.00
_cell.angle_gamma   90.00
#
_symmetry.space_group_name_H-M   'P 1'
#
loop_
_entity.id
_entity.type
_entity.pdbx_description
1 polymer ?
#
loop_
_entity_poly.entity_id
_entity_poly.type
_entity_poly.pdbx_seq_one_letter_code
_entity_poly.pdbx_strand_id
1 'polypeptide(L)'
;MLLLEIHSELMSSSFKPNTESAEIDSSKARHQLHASHTENMAEEQVDGGRDSQEGTSNRSSDMSNGDAEVENGDGQDDAPNGKDPEDPLFNLGKALAAAKDESDEFSFGGSADFLPPVPGLFIEGVGKVALPLIDEQQAEKIVKICEPTPSEPELDTHVDNSIRSCWQLDSSKVKLQHPGWAAGIQKAESFIAEKFIVAGTPITLHLRKLLLQKADGALAKHRDTEKEDRTFATMIIQLPSAHKGGQLQVFNDGSEDPVIHDFGAAAGTAEYQCNYAVHYADAEHAVQPITEGYRLALVYSVCWPDNSTQAAPPVSREKQAPMRKALAELADANRDFHYYFEHAYTPKSISELGVGSLKGQDRARVATLRTANDGLPPHQRFNFYLVHAKRFSLNPLYRKGYYERSEESSSPTYSFTSILSLKGKPLTSSAIDLEDADDLNPDNLTDVQRWSSAYTTEDKEDYQKMKFVKHITHSKYVLLAWPAKEAEDKMLALVGLNPHFTGMLSAGADPDAVRNFVQRVVRLNAAGQFELDEETDFGQALYKHITSEPQLHDLYPIYFDMFPRGTHDPENLPRSSSRKPQPFIDIIQMSQQPRYWETLGGKIIDAFAGKTLLTLELLEAVRQSNFLHTETKRDLIKTLLELFRTPVIKDVRNDKTLRRKLWSAVLTSEGSESFKDLARTYVAHFPQGSYPNTYGTGRFEDLILLATSDSVWKAIRPVVLKGFEADTKGALFFVQLCKKRSLPRTAWLPFLKIALQLCESPVPVSAAAAQHSDSFPSDFIEAIRDTAMMLDNKSDSNAAAKLLTKYIAMKKGVIDFDELTLVARRFPSVWEASKNEVLRAMGSDVVVALSFIKKCRSANLPEAVWGPGVDVFTKMIETPTDKELGDSSFQSMLWNTAVDVPTPNLCQTSVIRYMAAPLTSTAVASSALLAVCKEDSRAFEEKRTVLEPLLLHWFRAAEKDEREME
;
A
#
# COMPACT_ATOMS: atom_id res chain seq x y z
N MET A 1 -28.80 88.16 20.32
CA MET A 1 -29.72 88.57 19.25
C MET A 1 -30.01 87.35 18.39
N LEU A 2 -29.24 87.02 17.33
CA LEU A 2 -29.49 85.79 16.55
C LEU A 2 -29.49 84.47 17.37
N LEU A 3 -28.65 84.36 18.41
CA LEU A 3 -28.68 83.23 19.35
C LEU A 3 -29.87 83.22 20.34
N LEU A 4 -30.76 84.21 20.31
CA LEU A 4 -31.96 84.29 21.16
C LEU A 4 -33.25 83.94 20.40
N GLU A 5 -33.32 84.11 19.08
CA GLU A 5 -34.51 83.76 18.28
C GLU A 5 -34.67 82.23 18.12
N ILE A 6 -33.58 81.51 17.80
CA ILE A 6 -33.57 80.04 17.71
C ILE A 6 -33.97 79.36 19.05
N HIS A 7 -33.84 80.07 20.18
CA HIS A 7 -34.20 79.53 21.49
C HIS A 7 -35.72 79.61 21.78
N SER A 8 -36.48 80.40 21.01
CA SER A 8 -37.88 80.71 21.28
C SER A 8 -38.87 79.70 20.69
N GLU A 9 -38.60 79.15 19.49
CA GLU A 9 -39.57 78.29 18.78
C GLU A 9 -39.58 76.83 19.25
N LEU A 10 -38.50 76.36 19.89
CA LEU A 10 -38.38 74.97 20.34
C LEU A 10 -39.02 74.67 21.71
N MET A 11 -39.60 75.68 22.39
CA MET A 11 -40.13 75.54 23.76
C MET A 11 -41.67 75.49 23.85
N SER A 12 -42.38 75.30 22.73
CA SER A 12 -43.85 75.38 22.67
C SER A 12 -44.58 74.11 22.21
N SER A 13 -44.15 72.91 22.62
CA SER A 13 -45.11 71.80 22.84
C SER A 13 -44.62 70.76 23.85
N SER A 14 -45.24 70.76 25.03
CA SER A 14 -45.03 69.75 26.06
C SER A 14 -46.38 69.35 26.66
N PHE A 15 -46.70 68.04 26.72
CA PHE A 15 -47.09 67.37 27.98
C PHE A 15 -47.47 65.87 27.80
N LYS A 16 -46.75 65.02 28.56
CA LYS A 16 -47.26 63.93 29.43
C LYS A 16 -47.76 62.58 28.84
N PRO A 17 -47.79 61.49 29.66
CA PRO A 17 -47.20 60.20 29.27
C PRO A 17 -48.13 58.98 29.53
N ASN A 18 -47.55 57.81 29.90
CA ASN A 18 -48.14 56.49 30.26
C ASN A 18 -48.44 55.56 29.05
N THR A 19 -48.37 54.21 29.11
CA THR A 19 -48.02 53.23 30.18
C THR A 19 -47.74 51.81 29.60
N GLU A 20 -47.04 50.97 30.38
CA GLU A 20 -47.23 49.51 30.60
C GLU A 20 -47.05 48.42 29.51
N SER A 21 -46.16 47.46 29.86
CA SER A 21 -46.39 46.00 30.00
C SER A 21 -46.78 45.10 28.82
N ALA A 22 -45.99 44.02 28.59
CA ALA A 22 -46.41 42.62 28.86
C ALA A 22 -45.36 41.56 28.45
N GLU A 23 -45.42 40.41 29.12
CA GLU A 23 -44.52 39.22 29.12
C GLU A 23 -44.75 38.20 27.96
N ILE A 24 -44.26 36.97 28.17
CA ILE A 24 -44.50 35.67 27.47
C ILE A 24 -43.51 35.40 26.32
N ASP A 25 -42.59 34.43 26.32
CA ASP A 25 -42.46 33.02 26.82
C ASP A 25 -42.65 31.94 25.71
N SER A 26 -41.93 30.83 25.88
CA SER A 26 -42.16 29.46 25.38
C SER A 26 -41.60 28.98 24.00
N SER A 27 -40.45 28.28 24.10
CA SER A 27 -40.30 26.83 23.78
C SER A 27 -40.22 26.27 22.33
N LYS A 28 -39.35 25.24 22.20
CA LYS A 28 -39.43 24.01 21.35
C LYS A 28 -39.65 24.17 19.81
N ALA A 29 -38.93 23.47 18.93
CA ALA A 29 -39.04 22.00 18.77
C ALA A 29 -37.92 21.37 17.88
N ARG A 30 -38.17 20.16 17.38
CA ARG A 30 -37.24 19.13 16.85
C ARG A 30 -37.47 18.85 15.35
N HIS A 31 -36.53 18.11 14.73
CA HIS A 31 -36.71 17.24 13.53
C HIS A 31 -36.85 17.93 12.15
N GLN A 32 -36.59 17.32 10.98
CA GLN A 32 -35.64 16.25 10.53
C GLN A 32 -35.76 16.13 8.98
N LEU A 33 -34.76 15.50 8.31
CA LEU A 33 -34.85 14.81 6.99
C LEU A 33 -34.88 15.58 5.63
N HIS A 34 -34.15 14.98 4.65
CA HIS A 34 -34.32 15.00 3.17
C HIS A 34 -34.20 16.34 2.40
N ALA A 35 -33.78 16.42 1.10
CA ALA A 35 -33.09 15.47 0.20
C ALA A 35 -32.40 16.21 -0.98
N SER A 36 -31.32 15.60 -1.49
CA SER A 36 -30.85 15.44 -2.90
C SER A 36 -31.17 16.39 -4.07
N HIS A 37 -30.17 16.44 -4.99
CA HIS A 37 -30.20 16.60 -6.47
C HIS A 37 -29.86 17.95 -7.14
N THR A 38 -28.84 17.88 -8.02
CA THR A 38 -28.64 18.61 -9.32
C THR A 38 -28.51 20.15 -9.28
N GLU A 39 -27.79 20.87 -10.16
CA GLU A 39 -27.15 20.53 -11.45
C GLU A 39 -26.06 21.58 -11.83
N ASN A 40 -25.03 21.15 -12.58
CA ASN A 40 -24.40 21.77 -13.77
C ASN A 40 -23.87 23.23 -13.88
N MET A 41 -22.87 23.35 -14.79
CA MET A 41 -22.42 24.53 -15.58
C MET A 41 -21.69 25.68 -14.83
N ALA A 42 -20.81 26.48 -15.47
CA ALA A 42 -19.96 26.36 -16.68
C ALA A 42 -18.96 27.56 -16.72
N GLU A 43 -18.17 27.70 -17.80
CA GLU A 43 -17.50 28.94 -18.27
C GLU A 43 -16.33 29.48 -17.38
N GLU A 44 -15.29 30.18 -17.87
CA GLU A 44 -14.77 30.55 -19.20
C GLU A 44 -13.22 30.78 -19.05
N GLN A 45 -12.34 30.57 -20.05
CA GLN A 45 -11.81 31.56 -21.02
C GLN A 45 -11.25 32.89 -20.40
N VAL A 46 -10.22 33.60 -20.92
CA VAL A 46 -9.47 33.54 -22.20
C VAL A 46 -8.09 34.26 -22.13
N ASP A 47 -7.13 33.79 -22.95
CA ASP A 47 -6.06 34.49 -23.74
C ASP A 47 -5.02 35.46 -23.10
N GLY A 48 -3.86 35.67 -23.77
CA GLY A 48 -2.85 36.64 -23.31
C GLY A 48 -1.50 36.88 -24.01
N GLY A 49 -1.14 36.26 -25.14
CA GLY A 49 -0.24 36.85 -26.18
C GLY A 49 1.32 37.00 -26.05
N ARG A 50 1.98 36.68 -27.19
CA ARG A 50 3.13 37.35 -27.89
C ARG A 50 4.63 37.04 -27.64
N ASP A 51 5.21 36.39 -28.65
CA ASP A 51 6.34 36.80 -29.52
C ASP A 51 7.71 37.25 -28.95
N SER A 52 8.78 36.49 -29.28
CA SER A 52 9.63 36.73 -30.49
C SER A 52 11.08 36.22 -30.35
N GLN A 53 11.59 35.48 -31.35
CA GLN A 53 12.80 35.81 -32.16
C GLN A 53 13.21 34.69 -33.15
N GLU A 54 13.99 35.09 -34.16
CA GLU A 54 14.27 34.34 -35.40
C GLU A 54 15.54 33.46 -35.36
N GLY A 55 15.64 32.52 -36.30
CA GLY A 55 16.88 31.81 -36.64
C GLY A 55 16.71 30.93 -37.88
N THR A 56 17.14 31.41 -39.05
CA THR A 56 16.86 30.77 -40.36
C THR A 56 18.02 29.96 -40.93
N SER A 57 17.72 28.86 -41.63
CA SER A 57 18.51 28.44 -42.81
C SER A 57 17.71 27.58 -43.81
N ASN A 58 17.69 28.04 -45.06
CA ASN A 58 17.38 27.35 -46.32
C ASN A 58 17.95 25.90 -46.41
N ARG A 59 17.48 24.94 -47.22
CA ARG A 59 16.64 24.86 -48.46
C ARG A 59 16.11 23.39 -48.57
N SER A 60 15.31 22.90 -49.52
CA SER A 60 14.70 23.40 -50.78
C SER A 60 13.42 22.60 -51.08
N SER A 61 12.75 22.83 -52.22
CA SER A 61 11.47 22.23 -52.62
C SER A 61 11.55 21.16 -53.73
N ASP A 62 10.59 20.22 -53.71
CA ASP A 62 9.71 19.75 -54.81
C ASP A 62 9.38 18.25 -54.61
N MET A 63 8.13 17.84 -54.35
CA MET A 63 6.88 17.91 -55.14
C MET A 63 6.65 16.70 -56.06
N SER A 64 5.68 15.86 -55.66
CA SER A 64 4.70 15.15 -56.51
C SER A 64 5.16 14.04 -57.47
N ASN A 65 4.93 12.76 -57.09
CA ASN A 65 3.75 11.98 -57.52
C ASN A 65 3.95 10.46 -57.32
N GLY A 66 2.84 9.77 -57.03
CA GLY A 66 2.62 8.41 -57.54
C GLY A 66 2.60 7.26 -56.53
N ASP A 67 1.41 6.69 -56.40
CA ASP A 67 1.15 5.24 -56.31
C ASP A 67 1.45 4.47 -55.00
N ALA A 68 0.34 4.26 -54.29
CA ALA A 68 -0.04 3.11 -53.47
C ALA A 68 1.00 2.00 -53.20
N GLU A 69 1.44 1.93 -51.95
CA GLU A 69 1.78 0.65 -51.32
C GLU A 69 0.83 0.40 -50.14
N VAL A 70 0.29 -0.82 -50.10
CA VAL A 70 -0.39 -1.36 -48.91
C VAL A 70 0.72 -1.78 -47.97
N GLU A 71 0.94 -1.04 -46.89
CA GLU A 71 1.74 -1.55 -45.77
C GLU A 71 1.03 -2.77 -45.20
N ASN A 72 1.55 -3.95 -45.57
CA ASN A 72 1.33 -5.16 -44.79
C ASN A 72 1.90 -4.85 -43.41
N GLY A 73 1.03 -4.68 -42.42
CA GLY A 73 1.45 -4.70 -41.03
C GLY A 73 1.92 -6.11 -40.73
N ASP A 74 3.24 -6.30 -40.77
CA ASP A 74 3.88 -7.59 -40.50
C ASP A 74 3.43 -8.08 -39.12
N GLY A 75 2.57 -9.10 -39.13
CA GLY A 75 2.34 -9.92 -37.96
C GLY A 75 3.67 -10.56 -37.60
N GLN A 76 4.12 -10.36 -36.37
CA GLN A 76 5.26 -11.10 -35.85
C GLN A 76 4.86 -12.57 -35.75
N ASP A 77 5.21 -13.34 -36.78
CA ASP A 77 5.21 -14.79 -36.72
C ASP A 77 6.16 -15.20 -35.59
N ASP A 78 5.59 -15.72 -34.49
CA ASP A 78 6.32 -16.33 -33.38
C ASP A 78 6.99 -17.64 -33.85
N ALA A 79 8.05 -17.50 -34.63
CA ALA A 79 8.94 -18.59 -34.97
C ALA A 79 9.55 -19.16 -33.68
N PRO A 80 9.56 -20.49 -33.48
CA PRO A 80 10.10 -21.08 -32.26
C PRO A 80 11.57 -20.69 -32.11
N ASN A 81 11.87 -20.13 -30.94
CA ASN A 81 13.13 -19.49 -30.61
C ASN A 81 14.32 -20.39 -31.01
N GLY A 82 15.31 -19.83 -31.73
CA GLY A 82 16.45 -20.56 -32.26
C GLY A 82 17.42 -21.02 -31.17
N LYS A 83 17.05 -22.05 -30.41
CA LYS A 83 17.90 -22.67 -29.38
C LYS A 83 19.12 -23.30 -30.05
N ASP A 84 20.29 -23.04 -29.48
CA ASP A 84 21.58 -23.52 -30.00
C ASP A 84 21.59 -25.06 -30.04
N PRO A 85 21.92 -25.71 -31.18
CA PRO A 85 22.03 -27.17 -31.25
C PRO A 85 23.09 -27.77 -30.31
N GLU A 86 24.03 -26.97 -29.77
CA GLU A 86 24.97 -27.39 -28.72
C GLU A 86 24.41 -27.25 -27.28
N ASP A 87 23.21 -26.67 -27.08
CA ASP A 87 22.59 -26.56 -25.75
C ASP A 87 22.24 -27.97 -25.19
N PRO A 88 22.78 -28.37 -24.01
CA PRO A 88 22.44 -29.65 -23.40
C PRO A 88 20.96 -29.79 -23.02
N LEU A 89 20.23 -28.70 -22.71
CA LEU A 89 18.78 -28.77 -22.43
C LEU A 89 17.98 -29.10 -23.70
N PHE A 90 18.32 -28.47 -24.82
CA PHE A 90 17.74 -28.78 -26.12
C PHE A 90 18.06 -30.22 -26.55
N ASN A 91 19.30 -30.66 -26.34
CA ASN A 91 19.72 -32.03 -26.62
C ASN A 91 19.02 -33.07 -25.73
N LEU A 92 18.72 -32.75 -24.46
CA LEU A 92 17.88 -33.58 -23.59
C LEU A 92 16.45 -33.70 -24.13
N GLY A 93 15.84 -32.58 -24.54
CA GLY A 93 14.51 -32.55 -25.15
C GLY A 93 14.44 -33.42 -26.41
N LYS A 94 15.39 -33.24 -27.33
CA LYS A 94 15.53 -34.04 -28.56
C LYS A 94 15.71 -35.54 -28.27
N ALA A 95 16.50 -35.89 -27.25
CA ALA A 95 16.72 -37.28 -26.85
C ALA A 95 15.45 -37.92 -26.26
N LEU A 96 14.66 -37.16 -25.48
CA LEU A 96 13.36 -37.61 -24.98
C LEU A 96 12.32 -37.79 -26.10
N ALA A 97 12.27 -36.87 -27.06
CA ALA A 97 11.42 -36.99 -28.24
C ALA A 97 11.74 -38.26 -29.05
N ALA A 98 13.02 -38.52 -29.31
CA ALA A 98 13.49 -39.72 -30.02
C ALA A 98 13.29 -41.04 -29.24
N ALA A 99 13.01 -40.97 -27.93
CA ALA A 99 12.71 -42.13 -27.11
C ALA A 99 11.21 -42.44 -26.99
N LYS A 100 10.33 -41.64 -27.60
CA LYS A 100 8.90 -41.90 -27.73
C LYS A 100 8.68 -43.21 -28.51
N ASP A 101 8.37 -44.28 -27.81
CA ASP A 101 7.90 -45.53 -28.43
C ASP A 101 6.39 -45.40 -28.70
N GLU A 102 6.01 -45.45 -29.98
CA GLU A 102 4.62 -45.31 -30.44
C GLU A 102 3.78 -46.52 -30.02
N SER A 103 3.02 -46.39 -28.92
CA SER A 103 2.05 -47.43 -28.49
C SER A 103 0.96 -46.96 -27.51
N ASP A 104 0.85 -45.65 -27.21
CA ASP A 104 -0.20 -45.13 -26.31
C ASP A 104 -1.39 -44.63 -27.12
N GLU A 105 -2.55 -45.25 -26.94
CA GLU A 105 -3.77 -44.88 -27.67
C GLU A 105 -4.58 -43.85 -26.89
N PHE A 106 -4.41 -42.56 -27.23
CA PHE A 106 -5.13 -41.41 -26.64
C PHE A 106 -6.65 -41.66 -26.48
N SER A 107 -7.26 -42.27 -27.50
CA SER A 107 -8.61 -42.80 -27.42
C SER A 107 -8.80 -43.96 -28.40
N PHE A 108 -9.52 -45.00 -27.98
CA PHE A 108 -9.74 -46.23 -28.74
C PHE A 108 -11.13 -46.81 -28.47
N GLY A 109 -11.66 -47.63 -29.39
CA GLY A 109 -13.01 -48.18 -29.29
C GLY A 109 -13.28 -49.29 -30.29
N GLY A 110 -14.48 -49.87 -30.22
CA GLY A 110 -14.93 -50.94 -31.11
C GLY A 110 -16.03 -51.82 -30.52
N SER A 111 -16.17 -53.04 -31.04
CA SER A 111 -17.10 -54.04 -30.50
C SER A 111 -16.67 -54.50 -29.11
N ALA A 112 -17.60 -54.56 -28.16
CA ALA A 112 -17.31 -54.98 -26.80
C ALA A 112 -17.47 -56.50 -26.64
N ASP A 113 -16.73 -57.28 -27.45
CA ASP A 113 -16.84 -58.75 -27.54
C ASP A 113 -16.47 -59.48 -26.23
N PHE A 114 -15.85 -58.78 -25.29
CA PHE A 114 -15.61 -59.25 -23.92
C PHE A 114 -16.88 -59.27 -23.05
N LEU A 115 -17.98 -58.62 -23.48
CA LEU A 115 -19.27 -58.56 -22.78
C LEU A 115 -20.34 -59.45 -23.45
N PRO A 116 -21.33 -59.94 -22.68
CA PRO A 116 -22.51 -60.58 -23.25
C PRO A 116 -23.39 -59.55 -23.99
N PRO A 117 -23.92 -59.84 -25.19
CA PRO A 117 -24.85 -58.96 -25.89
C PRO A 117 -26.10 -58.62 -25.08
N VAL A 118 -26.54 -59.54 -24.20
CA VAL A 118 -27.68 -59.34 -23.30
C VAL A 118 -27.17 -59.09 -21.87
N PRO A 119 -27.09 -57.84 -21.39
CA PRO A 119 -26.55 -57.50 -20.05
C PRO A 119 -27.45 -57.93 -18.89
N GLY A 120 -28.73 -58.23 -19.15
CA GLY A 120 -29.73 -58.40 -18.09
C GLY A 120 -29.97 -57.10 -17.31
N LEU A 121 -30.15 -55.98 -18.03
CA LEU A 121 -30.33 -54.66 -17.44
C LEU A 121 -31.59 -54.61 -16.57
N PHE A 122 -31.40 -54.27 -15.30
CA PHE A 122 -32.44 -53.97 -14.34
C PHE A 122 -32.20 -52.58 -13.77
N ILE A 123 -33.26 -51.77 -13.73
CA ILE A 123 -33.23 -50.41 -13.19
C ILE A 123 -34.24 -50.32 -12.04
N GLU A 124 -33.79 -49.85 -10.88
CA GLU A 124 -34.66 -49.65 -9.72
C GLU A 124 -35.76 -48.61 -10.02
N GLY A 125 -37.01 -48.93 -9.69
CA GLY A 125 -38.19 -48.12 -10.05
C GLY A 125 -38.80 -48.43 -11.43
N VAL A 126 -38.06 -49.06 -12.35
CA VAL A 126 -38.57 -49.47 -13.69
C VAL A 126 -38.71 -50.99 -13.82
N GLY A 127 -37.80 -51.76 -13.23
CA GLY A 127 -37.72 -53.22 -13.36
C GLY A 127 -36.71 -53.65 -14.42
N LYS A 128 -36.99 -54.78 -15.09
CA LYS A 128 -36.14 -55.28 -16.19
C LYS A 128 -36.38 -54.45 -17.46
N VAL A 129 -35.31 -54.05 -18.13
CA VAL A 129 -35.34 -53.29 -19.39
C VAL A 129 -34.94 -54.22 -20.53
N ALA A 130 -35.75 -54.24 -21.59
CA ALA A 130 -35.42 -54.95 -22.82
C ALA A 130 -34.50 -54.09 -23.68
N LEU A 131 -33.59 -54.73 -24.43
CA LEU A 131 -32.63 -54.06 -25.31
C LEU A 131 -32.71 -54.70 -26.70
N PRO A 132 -32.69 -53.91 -27.79
CA PRO A 132 -32.63 -52.45 -27.84
C PRO A 132 -33.88 -51.77 -27.25
N LEU A 133 -33.69 -50.58 -26.67
CA LEU A 133 -34.80 -49.78 -26.13
C LEU A 133 -35.57 -49.14 -27.29
N ILE A 134 -36.73 -49.73 -27.62
CA ILE A 134 -37.61 -49.27 -28.71
C ILE A 134 -39.01 -48.84 -28.24
N ASP A 135 -39.42 -49.22 -27.02
CA ASP A 135 -40.71 -48.81 -26.44
C ASP A 135 -40.60 -47.42 -25.79
N GLU A 136 -41.28 -46.44 -26.38
CA GLU A 136 -41.42 -45.08 -25.85
C GLU A 136 -41.97 -45.06 -24.43
N GLN A 137 -42.90 -45.95 -24.07
CA GLN A 137 -43.43 -45.99 -22.70
C GLN A 137 -42.40 -46.49 -21.68
N GLN A 138 -41.48 -47.37 -22.09
CA GLN A 138 -40.35 -47.80 -21.27
C GLN A 138 -39.27 -46.73 -21.18
N ALA A 139 -38.98 -46.02 -22.29
CA ALA A 139 -38.04 -44.90 -22.29
C ALA A 139 -38.53 -43.78 -21.34
N GLU A 140 -39.78 -43.36 -21.44
CA GLU A 140 -40.38 -42.33 -20.56
C GLU A 140 -40.46 -42.76 -19.08
N LYS A 141 -40.56 -44.06 -18.78
CA LYS A 141 -40.44 -44.57 -17.40
C LYS A 141 -39.02 -44.43 -16.86
N ILE A 142 -38.00 -44.62 -17.70
CA ILE A 142 -36.59 -44.43 -17.33
C ILE A 142 -36.33 -42.92 -17.14
N VAL A 143 -36.72 -42.08 -18.10
CA VAL A 143 -36.59 -40.60 -18.01
C VAL A 143 -37.13 -40.05 -16.69
N LYS A 144 -38.31 -40.51 -16.23
CA LYS A 144 -38.96 -40.04 -15.00
C LYS A 144 -38.20 -40.30 -13.68
N ILE A 145 -37.25 -41.22 -13.67
CA ILE A 145 -36.43 -41.53 -12.48
C ILE A 145 -34.96 -41.08 -12.62
N CYS A 146 -34.60 -40.62 -13.82
CA CYS A 146 -33.29 -40.05 -14.11
C CYS A 146 -33.28 -38.55 -13.83
N GLU A 147 -32.08 -38.00 -13.69
CA GLU A 147 -31.85 -36.56 -13.61
C GLU A 147 -31.37 -36.07 -14.99
N PRO A 148 -31.73 -34.86 -15.44
CA PRO A 148 -31.12 -34.28 -16.62
C PRO A 148 -29.61 -34.10 -16.39
N THR A 149 -28.79 -34.39 -17.40
CA THR A 149 -27.32 -34.22 -17.26
C THR A 149 -27.00 -32.74 -16.97
N PRO A 150 -26.10 -32.44 -16.01
CA PRO A 150 -25.70 -31.06 -15.72
C PRO A 150 -25.07 -30.38 -16.93
N SER A 151 -25.43 -29.12 -17.17
CA SER A 151 -24.71 -28.22 -18.07
C SER A 151 -23.51 -27.61 -17.33
N GLU A 152 -22.29 -27.85 -17.81
CA GLU A 152 -21.16 -27.01 -17.42
C GLU A 152 -21.27 -25.62 -18.09
N PRO A 153 -20.74 -24.55 -17.48
CA PRO A 153 -20.82 -23.21 -18.04
C PRO A 153 -19.96 -23.06 -19.31
N GLU A 154 -20.65 -23.02 -20.46
CA GLU A 154 -20.27 -22.36 -21.73
C GLU A 154 -18.78 -22.43 -22.16
N LEU A 155 -18.35 -23.63 -22.57
CA LEU A 155 -17.26 -23.79 -23.53
C LEU A 155 -17.74 -23.45 -24.96
N ASP A 156 -17.80 -22.15 -25.25
CA ASP A 156 -17.77 -21.50 -26.57
C ASP A 156 -18.73 -22.00 -27.67
N THR A 157 -19.79 -22.70 -27.30
CA THR A 157 -20.82 -23.20 -28.24
C THR A 157 -22.22 -22.79 -27.78
N HIS A 158 -22.86 -21.92 -28.56
CA HIS A 158 -24.28 -21.59 -28.44
C HIS A 158 -25.15 -22.82 -28.78
N VAL A 159 -25.28 -23.74 -27.82
CA VAL A 159 -26.31 -24.78 -27.84
C VAL A 159 -27.56 -24.21 -27.16
N ASP A 160 -28.68 -24.20 -27.88
CA ASP A 160 -29.95 -23.71 -27.36
C ASP A 160 -30.40 -24.55 -26.15
N ASN A 161 -30.39 -23.94 -24.97
CA ASN A 161 -30.69 -24.58 -23.69
C ASN A 161 -32.16 -25.06 -23.56
N SER A 162 -33.03 -24.79 -24.55
CA SER A 162 -34.46 -25.07 -24.50
C SER A 162 -34.88 -26.53 -24.76
N ILE A 163 -33.99 -27.40 -25.27
CA ILE A 163 -34.30 -28.82 -25.53
C ILE A 163 -33.27 -29.75 -24.87
N ARG A 164 -33.55 -30.19 -23.64
CA ARG A 164 -32.71 -31.15 -22.90
C ARG A 164 -33.12 -32.59 -23.21
N SER A 165 -32.36 -33.28 -24.08
CA SER A 165 -32.59 -34.67 -24.51
C SER A 165 -31.56 -35.71 -24.02
N CYS A 166 -30.86 -35.43 -22.92
CA CYS A 166 -29.93 -36.37 -22.26
C CYS A 166 -30.18 -36.45 -20.74
N TRP A 167 -30.36 -37.67 -20.24
CA TRP A 167 -30.59 -37.99 -18.83
C TRP A 167 -29.55 -38.96 -18.29
N GLN A 168 -29.22 -38.81 -17.01
CA GLN A 168 -28.31 -39.68 -16.28
C GLN A 168 -29.00 -40.35 -15.09
N LEU A 169 -28.57 -41.58 -14.79
CA LEU A 169 -28.97 -42.33 -13.60
C LEU A 169 -27.74 -42.81 -12.85
N ASP A 170 -27.74 -42.59 -11.54
CA ASP A 170 -26.70 -43.08 -10.62
C ASP A 170 -26.56 -44.61 -10.66
N SER A 171 -25.32 -45.10 -10.57
CA SER A 171 -25.03 -46.53 -10.69
C SER A 171 -25.65 -47.40 -9.60
N SER A 172 -25.93 -46.86 -8.41
CA SER A 172 -26.59 -47.62 -7.32
C SER A 172 -27.97 -48.16 -7.71
N LYS A 173 -28.66 -47.49 -8.64
CA LYS A 173 -29.98 -47.87 -9.16
C LYS A 173 -29.91 -48.85 -10.35
N VAL A 174 -28.71 -49.15 -10.86
CA VAL A 174 -28.48 -49.94 -12.09
C VAL A 174 -27.86 -51.29 -11.74
N LYS A 175 -28.47 -52.38 -12.23
CA LYS A 175 -27.99 -53.76 -11.99
C LYS A 175 -27.90 -54.51 -13.31
N LEU A 176 -26.75 -55.11 -13.58
CA LEU A 176 -26.44 -55.84 -14.80
C LEU A 176 -26.40 -57.33 -14.43
N GLN A 177 -27.54 -58.00 -14.58
CA GLN A 177 -27.81 -59.30 -13.95
C GLN A 177 -27.20 -60.50 -14.69
N HIS A 178 -26.63 -60.32 -15.88
CA HIS A 178 -26.01 -61.41 -16.62
C HIS A 178 -24.69 -61.87 -15.95
N PRO A 179 -24.54 -63.14 -15.54
CA PRO A 179 -23.36 -63.60 -14.78
C PRO A 179 -22.02 -63.35 -15.47
N GLY A 180 -21.99 -63.40 -16.80
CA GLY A 180 -20.80 -63.09 -17.60
C GLY A 180 -20.37 -61.61 -17.62
N TRP A 181 -21.19 -60.68 -17.11
CA TRP A 181 -20.85 -59.25 -17.16
C TRP A 181 -19.61 -58.90 -16.34
N ALA A 182 -19.56 -59.35 -15.07
CA ALA A 182 -18.42 -59.10 -14.19
C ALA A 182 -17.11 -59.70 -14.74
N ALA A 183 -17.17 -60.91 -15.28
CA ALA A 183 -16.02 -61.54 -15.93
C ALA A 183 -15.59 -60.82 -17.23
N GLY A 184 -16.52 -60.17 -17.93
CA GLY A 184 -16.21 -59.33 -19.09
C GLY A 184 -15.52 -58.02 -18.70
N ILE A 185 -15.97 -57.35 -17.64
CA ILE A 185 -15.32 -56.16 -17.09
C ILE A 185 -13.88 -56.47 -16.63
N GLN A 186 -13.64 -57.61 -15.98
CA GLN A 186 -12.28 -58.04 -15.61
C GLN A 186 -11.36 -58.29 -16.82
N LYS A 187 -11.90 -58.74 -17.95
CA LYS A 187 -11.12 -58.82 -19.21
C LYS A 187 -10.82 -57.42 -19.77
N ALA A 188 -11.77 -56.49 -19.67
CA ALA A 188 -11.59 -55.12 -20.09
C ALA A 188 -10.49 -54.41 -19.28
N GLU A 189 -10.38 -54.65 -17.97
CA GLU A 189 -9.29 -54.13 -17.12
C GLU A 189 -7.90 -54.47 -17.69
N SER A 190 -7.67 -55.74 -18.04
CA SER A 190 -6.38 -56.17 -18.61
C SER A 190 -6.12 -55.57 -20.00
N PHE A 191 -7.13 -55.58 -20.87
CA PHE A 191 -7.04 -55.04 -22.23
C PHE A 191 -6.80 -53.51 -22.26
N ILE A 192 -7.50 -52.76 -21.40
CA ILE A 192 -7.33 -51.30 -21.27
C ILE A 192 -5.95 -50.98 -20.69
N ALA A 193 -5.46 -51.78 -19.74
CA ALA A 193 -4.10 -51.62 -19.21
C ALA A 193 -3.02 -51.83 -20.30
N GLU A 194 -3.21 -52.79 -21.21
CA GLU A 194 -2.31 -52.97 -22.36
C GLU A 194 -2.34 -51.75 -23.30
N LYS A 195 -3.53 -51.23 -23.62
CA LYS A 195 -3.74 -50.08 -24.52
C LYS A 195 -3.14 -48.74 -24.04
N PHE A 196 -3.04 -48.53 -22.73
CA PHE A 196 -2.37 -47.37 -22.12
C PHE A 196 -0.89 -47.64 -21.72
N ILE A 197 -0.30 -48.72 -22.24
CA ILE A 197 1.06 -49.20 -21.94
C ILE A 197 1.34 -49.38 -20.43
N VAL A 198 0.34 -49.81 -19.66
CA VAL A 198 0.42 -50.10 -18.21
C VAL A 198 0.14 -51.57 -17.88
N ALA A 199 0.36 -52.46 -18.85
CA ALA A 199 0.23 -53.90 -18.68
C ALA A 199 0.92 -54.40 -17.39
N GLY A 200 0.18 -55.17 -16.58
CA GLY A 200 0.60 -55.61 -15.25
C GLY A 200 0.23 -54.66 -14.09
N THR A 201 -0.26 -53.46 -14.37
CA THR A 201 -0.88 -52.58 -13.35
C THR A 201 -2.32 -53.02 -13.11
N PRO A 202 -2.73 -53.33 -11.87
CA PRO A 202 -4.10 -53.75 -11.57
C PRO A 202 -5.04 -52.54 -11.52
N ILE A 203 -5.41 -52.01 -12.69
CA ILE A 203 -6.45 -50.97 -12.82
C ILE A 203 -7.83 -51.55 -12.52
N THR A 204 -8.77 -50.70 -12.08
CA THR A 204 -10.15 -51.11 -11.77
C THR A 204 -11.18 -50.32 -12.55
N LEU A 205 -12.30 -50.97 -12.89
CA LEU A 205 -13.42 -50.35 -13.63
C LEU A 205 -14.66 -50.16 -12.74
N HIS A 206 -15.00 -48.91 -12.42
CA HIS A 206 -16.11 -48.55 -11.55
C HIS A 206 -17.28 -47.96 -12.35
N LEU A 207 -18.46 -48.59 -12.32
CA LEU A 207 -19.65 -48.05 -12.98
C LEU A 207 -20.09 -46.76 -12.26
N ARG A 208 -20.00 -45.61 -12.95
CA ARG A 208 -20.37 -44.30 -12.42
C ARG A 208 -21.85 -43.98 -12.68
N LYS A 209 -22.32 -44.14 -13.93
CA LYS A 209 -23.69 -43.78 -14.33
C LYS A 209 -24.17 -44.54 -15.56
N LEU A 210 -25.49 -44.64 -15.71
CA LEU A 210 -26.18 -44.93 -16.97
C LEU A 210 -26.62 -43.61 -17.60
N LEU A 211 -26.48 -43.49 -18.92
CA LEU A 211 -26.99 -42.40 -19.74
C LEU A 211 -28.10 -42.92 -20.65
N LEU A 212 -29.18 -42.15 -20.75
CA LEU A 212 -30.22 -42.28 -21.77
C LEU A 212 -30.25 -41.00 -22.60
N GLN A 213 -30.15 -41.15 -23.92
CA GLN A 213 -30.31 -40.06 -24.88
C GLN A 213 -31.45 -40.41 -25.86
N LYS A 214 -32.25 -39.42 -26.24
CA LYS A 214 -33.30 -39.55 -27.27
C LYS A 214 -33.01 -38.62 -28.45
N ALA A 215 -33.90 -38.57 -29.44
CA ALA A 215 -33.85 -37.56 -30.51
C ALA A 215 -33.64 -36.13 -29.98
N ASP A 216 -32.87 -35.34 -30.73
CA ASP A 216 -32.30 -34.02 -30.39
C ASP A 216 -31.33 -34.04 -29.19
N GLY A 217 -30.95 -35.23 -28.69
CA GLY A 217 -30.00 -35.42 -27.60
C GLY A 217 -28.57 -35.32 -28.07
N ALA A 218 -27.89 -34.22 -27.71
CA ALA A 218 -26.45 -34.04 -27.85
C ALA A 218 -25.77 -33.89 -26.48
N LEU A 219 -24.45 -34.02 -26.44
CA LEU A 219 -23.61 -33.50 -25.36
C LEU A 219 -22.60 -32.53 -25.99
N ALA A 220 -22.61 -31.28 -25.54
CA ALA A 220 -21.66 -30.26 -25.99
C ALA A 220 -20.22 -30.65 -25.61
N LYS A 221 -19.24 -29.92 -26.15
CA LYS A 221 -17.81 -30.13 -25.84
C LYS A 221 -17.58 -29.87 -24.33
N HIS A 222 -17.12 -30.87 -23.61
CA HIS A 222 -16.84 -30.78 -22.17
C HIS A 222 -15.70 -31.72 -21.78
N ARG A 223 -15.12 -31.52 -20.59
CA ARG A 223 -14.20 -32.49 -19.95
C ARG A 223 -15.00 -33.25 -18.89
N ASP A 224 -14.67 -34.52 -18.64
CA ASP A 224 -15.35 -35.27 -17.59
C ASP A 224 -14.76 -34.84 -16.24
N THR A 225 -15.56 -34.34 -15.31
CA THR A 225 -15.07 -34.04 -13.96
C THR A 225 -14.63 -35.34 -13.27
N GLU A 226 -13.38 -35.39 -12.77
CA GLU A 226 -12.87 -36.49 -11.93
C GLU A 226 -13.70 -36.59 -10.65
N LYS A 227 -14.73 -37.45 -10.65
CA LYS A 227 -15.65 -37.66 -9.52
C LYS A 227 -15.31 -38.88 -8.67
N GLU A 228 -14.52 -39.81 -9.22
CA GLU A 228 -14.11 -41.06 -8.57
C GLU A 228 -12.60 -41.04 -8.32
N ASP A 229 -12.20 -41.48 -7.14
CA ASP A 229 -10.82 -41.32 -6.66
C ASP A 229 -9.84 -42.12 -7.53
N ARG A 230 -8.80 -41.42 -8.03
CA ARG A 230 -7.74 -41.94 -8.90
C ARG A 230 -8.19 -42.33 -10.31
N THR A 231 -9.32 -41.82 -10.79
CA THR A 231 -9.72 -41.95 -12.21
C THR A 231 -8.66 -41.32 -13.12
N PHE A 232 -8.25 -42.03 -14.17
CA PHE A 232 -7.33 -41.48 -15.20
C PHE A 232 -7.90 -41.56 -16.61
N ALA A 233 -8.86 -42.45 -16.86
CA ALA A 233 -9.59 -42.59 -18.12
C ALA A 233 -11.08 -42.84 -17.87
N THR A 234 -11.90 -42.59 -18.88
CA THR A 234 -13.33 -42.91 -18.93
C THR A 234 -13.56 -43.99 -19.98
N MET A 235 -14.28 -45.06 -19.62
CA MET A 235 -14.79 -46.04 -20.57
C MET A 235 -16.31 -45.87 -20.72
N ILE A 236 -16.78 -45.69 -21.96
CA ILE A 236 -18.19 -45.64 -22.32
C ILE A 236 -18.55 -46.94 -23.02
N ILE A 237 -19.51 -47.70 -22.49
CA ILE A 237 -20.10 -48.89 -23.14
C ILE A 237 -21.50 -48.52 -23.62
N GLN A 238 -21.70 -48.41 -24.93
CA GLN A 238 -23.02 -48.38 -25.53
C GLN A 238 -23.64 -49.78 -25.44
N LEU A 239 -24.79 -49.87 -24.79
CA LEU A 239 -25.64 -51.05 -24.78
C LEU A 239 -26.37 -51.19 -26.13
N PRO A 240 -26.85 -52.38 -26.52
CA PRO A 240 -27.63 -52.55 -27.75
C PRO A 240 -28.75 -51.50 -27.82
N SER A 241 -28.72 -50.67 -28.86
CA SER A 241 -29.48 -49.43 -28.97
C SER A 241 -29.88 -49.17 -30.42
N ALA A 242 -31.16 -48.95 -30.69
CA ALA A 242 -31.66 -48.56 -32.00
C ALA A 242 -31.68 -47.03 -32.08
N HIS A 243 -30.68 -46.43 -32.73
CA HIS A 243 -30.55 -44.97 -32.88
C HIS A 243 -29.80 -44.55 -34.15
N LYS A 244 -29.90 -43.27 -34.51
CA LYS A 244 -29.06 -42.61 -35.54
C LYS A 244 -28.40 -41.38 -34.96
N GLY A 245 -27.14 -41.12 -35.33
CA GLY A 245 -26.31 -40.07 -34.74
C GLY A 245 -25.57 -40.57 -33.49
N GLY A 246 -25.34 -39.71 -32.50
CA GLY A 246 -24.78 -40.13 -31.21
C GLY A 246 -23.31 -40.54 -31.23
N GLN A 247 -22.54 -40.19 -32.25
CA GLN A 247 -21.10 -40.44 -32.33
C GLN A 247 -20.37 -39.65 -31.22
N LEU A 248 -19.42 -40.31 -30.55
CA LEU A 248 -18.51 -39.65 -29.61
C LEU A 248 -17.33 -39.07 -30.39
N GLN A 249 -17.05 -37.78 -30.19
CA GLN A 249 -15.87 -37.10 -30.69
C GLN A 249 -14.96 -36.80 -29.50
N VAL A 250 -13.71 -37.28 -29.52
CA VAL A 250 -12.70 -37.03 -28.48
C VAL A 250 -11.60 -36.17 -29.07
N PHE A 251 -11.37 -35.00 -28.50
CA PHE A 251 -10.44 -33.99 -28.99
C PHE A 251 -9.11 -34.14 -28.26
N ASN A 252 -8.02 -34.31 -29.02
CA ASN A 252 -6.67 -34.29 -28.47
C ASN A 252 -6.12 -32.86 -28.52
N ASP A 253 -5.55 -32.40 -27.41
CA ASP A 253 -4.96 -31.06 -27.30
C ASP A 253 -3.71 -31.00 -28.21
N GLY A 254 -3.84 -30.35 -29.38
CA GLY A 254 -2.81 -30.30 -30.44
C GLY A 254 -3.17 -30.96 -31.78
N SER A 255 -4.37 -31.55 -31.91
CA SER A 255 -4.92 -32.02 -33.20
C SER A 255 -6.14 -31.19 -33.61
N GLU A 256 -6.26 -30.83 -34.88
CA GLU A 256 -7.47 -30.16 -35.41
C GLU A 256 -8.66 -31.14 -35.52
N ASP A 257 -8.38 -32.41 -35.83
CA ASP A 257 -9.40 -33.45 -36.00
C ASP A 257 -9.60 -34.28 -34.71
N PRO A 258 -10.85 -34.50 -34.24
CA PRO A 258 -11.14 -35.41 -33.13
C PRO A 258 -11.16 -36.87 -33.56
N VAL A 259 -10.84 -37.78 -32.63
CA VAL A 259 -11.07 -39.21 -32.78
C VAL A 259 -12.58 -39.48 -32.67
N ILE A 260 -13.16 -40.09 -33.71
CA ILE A 260 -14.61 -40.36 -33.78
C ILE A 260 -14.90 -41.83 -33.50
N HIS A 261 -15.73 -42.10 -32.49
CA HIS A 261 -16.28 -43.43 -32.19
C HIS A 261 -17.77 -43.49 -32.52
N ASP A 262 -18.13 -44.30 -33.51
CA ASP A 262 -19.50 -44.44 -34.01
C ASP A 262 -20.33 -45.51 -33.27
N PHE A 263 -19.70 -46.25 -32.36
CA PHE A 263 -20.27 -47.39 -31.63
C PHE A 263 -20.97 -48.43 -32.53
N GLY A 264 -20.38 -48.73 -33.70
CA GLY A 264 -20.87 -49.77 -34.60
C GLY A 264 -22.05 -49.36 -35.47
N ALA A 265 -22.35 -48.06 -35.58
CA ALA A 265 -23.41 -47.53 -36.43
C ALA A 265 -23.14 -47.79 -37.93
N ALA A 266 -21.93 -47.52 -38.41
CA ALA A 266 -21.53 -47.76 -39.80
C ALA A 266 -21.50 -49.26 -40.16
N ALA A 267 -21.25 -50.12 -39.17
CA ALA A 267 -21.29 -51.57 -39.31
C ALA A 267 -22.71 -52.18 -39.18
N GLY A 268 -23.72 -51.38 -38.79
CA GLY A 268 -25.08 -51.85 -38.53
C GLY A 268 -25.21 -52.78 -37.30
N THR A 269 -24.24 -52.75 -36.38
CA THR A 269 -24.21 -53.64 -35.20
C THR A 269 -24.70 -52.99 -33.91
N ALA A 270 -24.82 -51.66 -33.88
CA ALA A 270 -25.25 -50.86 -32.72
C ALA A 270 -26.54 -51.34 -32.04
N GLU A 271 -27.49 -51.88 -32.81
CA GLU A 271 -28.77 -52.39 -32.31
C GLU A 271 -28.66 -53.76 -31.61
N TYR A 272 -27.64 -54.56 -31.93
CA TYR A 272 -27.60 -56.00 -31.62
C TYR A 272 -26.50 -56.41 -30.63
N GLN A 273 -25.50 -55.56 -30.39
CA GLN A 273 -24.39 -55.87 -29.47
C GLN A 273 -23.88 -54.64 -28.71
N CYS A 274 -23.12 -54.89 -27.64
CA CYS A 274 -22.43 -53.82 -26.91
C CYS A 274 -21.24 -53.32 -27.75
N ASN A 275 -21.04 -52.00 -27.75
CA ASN A 275 -19.85 -51.35 -28.32
C ASN A 275 -19.23 -50.45 -27.25
N TYR A 276 -17.93 -50.18 -27.32
CA TYR A 276 -17.24 -49.37 -26.32
C TYR A 276 -16.30 -48.32 -26.95
N ALA A 277 -16.00 -47.30 -26.17
CA ALA A 277 -14.92 -46.34 -26.40
C ALA A 277 -14.24 -46.00 -25.07
N VAL A 278 -12.94 -45.71 -25.10
CA VAL A 278 -12.13 -45.31 -23.96
C VAL A 278 -11.34 -44.06 -24.34
N HIS A 279 -11.21 -43.12 -23.42
CA HIS A 279 -10.37 -41.94 -23.57
C HIS A 279 -9.82 -41.50 -22.21
N TYR A 280 -8.75 -40.70 -22.21
CA TYR A 280 -8.27 -40.07 -20.98
C TYR A 280 -9.35 -39.15 -20.35
N ALA A 281 -9.40 -39.10 -19.02
CA ALA A 281 -10.50 -38.43 -18.29
C ALA A 281 -10.47 -36.90 -18.45
N ASP A 282 -9.28 -36.33 -18.69
CA ASP A 282 -9.03 -34.91 -18.97
C ASP A 282 -9.24 -34.53 -20.45
N ALA A 283 -9.53 -35.49 -21.33
CA ALA A 283 -9.80 -35.21 -22.73
C ALA A 283 -11.15 -34.50 -22.92
N GLU A 284 -11.15 -33.47 -23.76
CA GLU A 284 -12.40 -32.86 -24.20
C GLU A 284 -13.14 -33.83 -25.12
N HIS A 285 -14.45 -33.94 -24.92
CA HIS A 285 -15.29 -34.78 -25.75
C HIS A 285 -16.69 -34.19 -25.93
N ALA A 286 -17.32 -34.55 -27.04
CA ALA A 286 -18.68 -34.19 -27.40
C ALA A 286 -19.41 -35.44 -27.92
N VAL A 287 -20.74 -35.45 -27.82
CA VAL A 287 -21.58 -36.48 -28.45
C VAL A 287 -22.51 -35.80 -29.44
N GLN A 288 -22.39 -36.17 -30.72
CA GLN A 288 -23.20 -35.59 -31.79
C GLN A 288 -24.70 -35.84 -31.55
N PRO A 289 -25.60 -34.95 -32.03
CA PRO A 289 -27.04 -35.12 -31.86
C PRO A 289 -27.53 -36.48 -32.33
N ILE A 290 -28.36 -37.12 -31.52
CA ILE A 290 -29.19 -38.25 -31.98
C ILE A 290 -30.36 -37.68 -32.76
N THR A 291 -30.59 -38.16 -33.98
CA THR A 291 -31.70 -37.72 -34.84
C THR A 291 -32.91 -38.65 -34.75
N GLU A 292 -32.71 -39.92 -34.45
CA GLU A 292 -33.78 -40.93 -34.33
C GLU A 292 -33.44 -41.95 -33.22
N GLY A 293 -34.47 -42.43 -32.52
CA GLY A 293 -34.37 -43.55 -31.57
C GLY A 293 -33.82 -43.21 -30.19
N TYR A 294 -33.29 -44.22 -29.51
CA TYR A 294 -32.79 -44.14 -28.13
C TYR A 294 -31.41 -44.79 -28.00
N ARG A 295 -30.48 -44.08 -27.34
CA ARG A 295 -29.14 -44.58 -27.03
C ARG A 295 -29.00 -44.75 -25.51
N LEU A 296 -28.66 -45.98 -25.10
CA LEU A 296 -28.29 -46.30 -23.71
C LEU A 296 -26.78 -46.55 -23.63
N ALA A 297 -26.11 -45.84 -22.72
CA ALA A 297 -24.67 -46.00 -22.49
C ALA A 297 -24.33 -46.08 -20.99
N LEU A 298 -23.47 -47.00 -20.62
CA LEU A 298 -22.87 -47.10 -19.29
C LEU A 298 -21.54 -46.35 -19.29
N VAL A 299 -21.31 -45.51 -18.28
CA VAL A 299 -20.05 -44.77 -18.12
C VAL A 299 -19.30 -45.33 -16.91
N TYR A 300 -18.11 -45.85 -17.16
CA TYR A 300 -17.19 -46.40 -16.16
C TYR A 300 -15.99 -45.47 -15.98
N SER A 301 -15.63 -45.22 -14.72
CA SER A 301 -14.32 -44.65 -14.37
C SER A 301 -13.26 -45.75 -14.42
N VAL A 302 -12.13 -45.47 -15.08
CA VAL A 302 -10.94 -46.31 -15.11
C VAL A 302 -9.96 -45.75 -14.07
N CYS A 303 -9.72 -46.51 -13.00
CA CYS A 303 -8.98 -46.02 -11.83
C CYS A 303 -7.62 -46.70 -11.63
N TRP A 304 -6.65 -45.95 -11.13
CA TRP A 304 -5.38 -46.50 -10.63
C TRP A 304 -5.58 -47.26 -9.31
N PRO A 305 -4.80 -48.33 -9.04
CA PRO A 305 -4.82 -49.03 -7.76
C PRO A 305 -4.33 -48.15 -6.59
N ASP A 306 -4.66 -48.55 -5.37
CA ASP A 306 -4.16 -47.92 -4.14
C ASP A 306 -2.63 -48.06 -4.10
N ASN A 307 -1.91 -46.92 -4.05
CA ASN A 307 -0.45 -46.86 -4.14
C ASN A 307 0.12 -47.34 -5.50
N SER A 308 -0.50 -46.93 -6.60
CA SER A 308 -0.01 -47.16 -7.97
C SER A 308 1.49 -46.85 -8.12
N THR A 309 2.29 -47.91 -8.30
CA THR A 309 3.73 -47.84 -8.60
C THR A 309 3.96 -48.40 -9.99
N GLN A 310 3.60 -47.60 -10.99
CA GLN A 310 3.72 -47.95 -12.39
C GLN A 310 5.20 -48.23 -12.74
N ALA A 311 5.46 -49.34 -13.43
CA ALA A 311 6.82 -49.67 -13.88
C ALA A 311 7.29 -48.65 -14.94
N ALA A 312 8.58 -48.30 -14.90
CA ALA A 312 9.17 -47.47 -15.94
C ALA A 312 9.15 -48.20 -17.29
N PRO A 313 8.75 -47.55 -18.41
CA PRO A 313 8.88 -48.14 -19.73
C PRO A 313 10.34 -48.55 -20.00
N PRO A 314 10.58 -49.72 -20.62
CA PRO A 314 11.92 -50.25 -20.82
C PRO A 314 12.67 -49.53 -21.95
N VAL A 315 13.29 -48.39 -21.65
CA VAL A 315 14.14 -47.65 -22.61
C VAL A 315 15.51 -48.31 -22.76
N SER A 316 15.94 -48.59 -23.99
CA SER A 316 17.24 -49.23 -24.26
C SER A 316 18.42 -48.37 -23.77
N ARG A 317 19.55 -49.02 -23.42
CA ARG A 317 20.76 -48.30 -22.97
C ARG A 317 21.29 -47.32 -24.03
N GLU A 318 21.11 -47.65 -25.31
CA GLU A 318 21.49 -46.81 -26.44
C GLU A 318 20.63 -45.54 -26.52
N LYS A 319 19.29 -45.66 -26.37
CA LYS A 319 18.38 -44.51 -26.27
C LYS A 319 18.67 -43.63 -25.04
N GLN A 320 19.10 -44.23 -23.92
CA GLN A 320 19.45 -43.48 -22.69
C GLN A 320 20.80 -42.74 -22.75
N ALA A 321 21.74 -43.17 -23.59
CA ALA A 321 23.08 -42.59 -23.65
C ALA A 321 23.11 -41.06 -23.90
N PRO A 322 22.40 -40.50 -24.92
CA PRO A 322 22.37 -39.06 -25.13
C PRO A 322 21.72 -38.29 -23.98
N MET A 323 20.67 -38.84 -23.35
CA MET A 323 20.01 -38.23 -22.18
C MET A 323 20.95 -38.11 -20.99
N ARG A 324 21.73 -39.16 -20.71
CA ARG A 324 22.72 -39.16 -19.62
C ARG A 324 23.83 -38.15 -19.88
N LYS A 325 24.31 -38.03 -21.12
CA LYS A 325 25.29 -37.02 -21.51
C LYS A 325 24.74 -35.61 -21.22
N ALA A 326 23.56 -35.29 -21.75
CA ALA A 326 22.92 -33.99 -21.60
C ALA A 326 22.62 -33.64 -20.13
N LEU A 327 22.10 -34.59 -19.34
CA LEU A 327 21.91 -34.40 -17.89
C LEU A 327 23.24 -34.15 -17.16
N ALA A 328 24.31 -34.89 -17.47
CA ALA A 328 25.61 -34.64 -16.85
C ALA A 328 26.14 -33.24 -17.16
N GLU A 329 25.99 -32.76 -18.40
CA GLU A 329 26.40 -31.42 -18.83
C GLU A 329 25.58 -30.31 -18.14
N LEU A 330 24.25 -30.48 -18.01
CA LEU A 330 23.40 -29.58 -17.23
C LEU A 330 23.79 -29.54 -15.74
N ALA A 331 24.04 -30.72 -15.15
CA ALA A 331 24.43 -30.83 -13.75
C ALA A 331 25.79 -30.16 -13.51
N ASP A 332 26.79 -30.42 -14.35
CA ASP A 332 28.10 -29.78 -14.25
C ASP A 332 27.98 -28.25 -14.33
N ALA A 333 27.12 -27.75 -15.21
CA ALA A 333 26.81 -26.32 -15.38
C ALA A 333 25.92 -25.68 -14.28
N ASN A 334 25.49 -26.42 -13.25
CA ASN A 334 24.51 -25.97 -12.24
C ASN A 334 23.15 -25.51 -12.80
N ARG A 335 22.77 -25.99 -14.00
CA ARG A 335 21.55 -25.55 -14.66
C ARG A 335 20.35 -26.35 -14.19
N ASP A 336 19.38 -25.66 -13.61
CA ASP A 336 18.06 -26.22 -13.31
C ASP A 336 17.28 -26.46 -14.61
N PHE A 337 16.20 -27.24 -14.57
CA PHE A 337 15.22 -27.24 -15.65
C PHE A 337 13.84 -27.67 -15.16
N HIS A 338 12.81 -27.38 -15.95
CA HIS A 338 11.45 -27.79 -15.64
C HIS A 338 10.71 -28.32 -16.87
N TYR A 339 9.86 -29.34 -16.69
CA TYR A 339 9.06 -29.97 -17.74
C TYR A 339 7.57 -29.82 -17.42
N TYR A 340 6.84 -29.08 -18.27
CA TYR A 340 5.39 -28.95 -18.20
C TYR A 340 4.71 -30.26 -18.59
N PHE A 341 3.74 -30.70 -17.79
CA PHE A 341 2.96 -31.88 -18.14
C PHE A 341 1.96 -31.59 -19.27
N GLU A 342 1.81 -32.58 -20.16
CA GLU A 342 0.85 -32.58 -21.26
C GLU A 342 -0.57 -32.62 -20.71
N HIS A 343 -0.80 -33.58 -19.80
CA HIS A 343 -2.11 -33.87 -19.23
C HIS A 343 -2.49 -32.97 -18.05
N ALA A 344 -3.80 -32.87 -17.83
CA ALA A 344 -4.35 -32.31 -16.60
C ALA A 344 -4.37 -33.36 -15.49
N TYR A 345 -4.00 -32.93 -14.28
CA TYR A 345 -4.02 -33.74 -13.06
C TYR A 345 -4.69 -32.96 -11.93
N THR A 346 -5.62 -33.60 -11.23
CA THR A 346 -6.23 -32.99 -10.03
C THR A 346 -5.25 -32.91 -8.86
N PRO A 347 -5.39 -31.90 -7.97
CA PRO A 347 -4.64 -31.87 -6.72
C PRO A 347 -4.82 -33.13 -5.87
N LYS A 348 -6.00 -33.76 -5.92
CA LYS A 348 -6.25 -35.03 -5.21
C LYS A 348 -5.39 -36.17 -5.75
N SER A 349 -5.43 -36.44 -7.06
CA SER A 349 -4.62 -37.51 -7.67
C SER A 349 -3.12 -37.32 -7.43
N ILE A 350 -2.60 -36.09 -7.53
CA ILE A 350 -1.19 -35.79 -7.23
C ILE A 350 -0.87 -35.98 -5.75
N SER A 351 -1.71 -35.51 -4.82
CA SER A 351 -1.44 -35.65 -3.37
C SER A 351 -1.51 -37.10 -2.86
N GLU A 352 -2.32 -37.96 -3.49
CA GLU A 352 -2.47 -39.36 -3.10
C GLU A 352 -1.45 -40.30 -3.77
N LEU A 353 -1.15 -40.10 -5.06
CA LEU A 353 -0.28 -41.00 -5.85
C LEU A 353 1.06 -40.37 -6.27
N GLY A 354 1.20 -39.05 -6.24
CA GLY A 354 2.36 -38.33 -6.78
C GLY A 354 2.59 -38.67 -8.25
N VAL A 355 3.82 -39.03 -8.62
CA VAL A 355 4.13 -39.50 -9.98
C VAL A 355 3.42 -40.81 -10.38
N GLY A 356 2.78 -41.50 -9.43
CA GLY A 356 1.96 -42.68 -9.68
C GLY A 356 0.62 -42.41 -10.38
N SER A 357 0.16 -41.15 -10.44
CA SER A 357 -1.03 -40.76 -11.21
C SER A 357 -0.75 -40.46 -12.69
N LEU A 358 0.53 -40.30 -13.07
CA LEU A 358 0.92 -39.86 -14.41
C LEU A 358 0.45 -40.84 -15.49
N LYS A 359 0.01 -40.27 -16.62
CA LYS A 359 -0.51 -40.96 -17.79
C LYS A 359 0.24 -40.50 -19.05
N GLY A 360 0.02 -41.19 -20.18
CA GLY A 360 0.63 -40.89 -21.47
C GLY A 360 2.14 -40.57 -21.43
N GLN A 361 2.52 -39.51 -22.15
CA GLN A 361 3.91 -39.10 -22.30
C GLN A 361 4.54 -38.60 -20.99
N ASP A 362 3.77 -38.00 -20.10
CA ASP A 362 4.30 -37.52 -18.81
C ASP A 362 4.87 -38.68 -18.00
N ARG A 363 4.15 -39.80 -17.92
CA ARG A 363 4.67 -41.02 -17.28
C ARG A 363 5.96 -41.47 -17.95
N ALA A 364 5.94 -41.60 -19.28
CA ALA A 364 7.08 -42.11 -20.04
C ALA A 364 8.33 -41.24 -19.84
N ARG A 365 8.18 -39.92 -19.94
CA ARG A 365 9.28 -38.94 -19.80
C ARG A 365 9.80 -38.86 -18.38
N VAL A 366 8.93 -38.74 -17.36
CA VAL A 366 9.36 -38.68 -15.96
C VAL A 366 10.05 -39.99 -15.55
N ALA A 367 9.55 -41.15 -15.97
CA ALA A 367 10.19 -42.44 -15.70
C ALA A 367 11.56 -42.57 -16.41
N THR A 368 11.66 -42.10 -17.65
CA THR A 368 12.89 -42.12 -18.45
C THR A 368 13.96 -41.19 -17.88
N LEU A 369 13.60 -39.94 -17.56
CA LEU A 369 14.47 -38.96 -16.91
C LEU A 369 15.05 -39.51 -15.60
N ARG A 370 14.20 -40.09 -14.75
CA ARG A 370 14.64 -40.71 -13.50
C ARG A 370 15.58 -41.89 -13.73
N THR A 371 15.27 -42.77 -14.68
CA THR A 371 16.13 -43.92 -15.03
C THR A 371 17.48 -43.50 -15.62
N ALA A 372 17.51 -42.43 -16.41
CA ALA A 372 18.76 -41.85 -16.92
C ALA A 372 19.59 -41.24 -15.77
N ASN A 373 18.94 -40.45 -14.91
CA ASN A 373 19.53 -39.80 -13.74
C ASN A 373 20.11 -40.80 -12.71
N ASP A 374 19.40 -41.89 -12.42
CA ASP A 374 19.88 -42.95 -11.52
C ASP A 374 21.16 -43.63 -12.07
N GLY A 375 21.40 -43.54 -13.37
CA GLY A 375 22.62 -44.00 -14.04
C GLY A 375 23.81 -43.04 -13.95
N LEU A 376 23.65 -41.82 -13.41
CA LEU A 376 24.71 -40.82 -13.23
C LEU A 376 25.44 -40.98 -11.89
N PRO A 377 26.70 -40.51 -11.77
CA PRO A 377 27.40 -40.45 -10.49
C PRO A 377 26.73 -39.39 -9.57
N PRO A 378 26.77 -39.55 -8.23
CA PRO A 378 25.95 -38.73 -7.32
C PRO A 378 26.08 -37.20 -7.46
N HIS A 379 27.23 -36.68 -7.86
CA HIS A 379 27.48 -35.24 -8.02
C HIS A 379 26.88 -34.64 -9.31
N GLN A 380 26.51 -35.48 -10.28
CA GLN A 380 25.87 -35.11 -11.55
C GLN A 380 24.37 -35.48 -11.58
N ARG A 381 23.80 -35.91 -10.45
CA ARG A 381 22.36 -36.23 -10.37
C ARG A 381 21.53 -34.97 -10.17
N PHE A 382 20.24 -35.11 -10.48
CA PHE A 382 19.17 -34.19 -10.15
C PHE A 382 18.28 -34.77 -9.05
N ASN A 383 17.77 -33.89 -8.20
CA ASN A 383 16.59 -34.13 -7.39
C ASN A 383 15.37 -33.61 -8.16
N PHE A 384 14.33 -34.43 -8.23
CA PHE A 384 13.09 -34.09 -8.94
C PHE A 384 11.95 -33.83 -7.97
N TYR A 385 11.14 -32.83 -8.30
CA TYR A 385 9.99 -32.38 -7.52
C TYR A 385 8.77 -32.13 -8.43
N LEU A 386 7.59 -32.02 -7.84
CA LEU A 386 6.36 -31.63 -8.52
C LEU A 386 5.95 -30.24 -8.05
N VAL A 387 5.54 -29.38 -8.98
CA VAL A 387 5.08 -28.01 -8.71
C VAL A 387 3.77 -27.79 -9.48
N HIS A 388 2.80 -27.10 -8.88
CA HIS A 388 1.58 -26.70 -9.58
C HIS A 388 1.76 -25.27 -10.08
N ALA A 389 1.77 -25.11 -11.40
CA ALA A 389 1.94 -23.85 -12.10
C ALA A 389 0.58 -23.33 -12.60
N LYS A 390 0.40 -22.01 -12.56
CA LYS A 390 -0.78 -21.33 -13.09
C LYS A 390 -0.37 -20.17 -13.99
N ARG A 391 -1.02 -20.06 -15.15
CA ARG A 391 -0.94 -18.93 -16.08
C ARG A 391 -2.28 -18.21 -16.08
N PHE A 392 -2.27 -16.92 -15.79
CA PHE A 392 -3.45 -16.06 -15.73
C PHE A 392 -3.38 -15.01 -16.83
N SER A 393 -4.48 -14.82 -17.58
CA SER A 393 -4.59 -13.78 -18.60
C SER A 393 -5.95 -13.11 -18.65
N LEU A 394 -5.97 -11.90 -19.22
CA LEU A 394 -7.13 -11.03 -19.34
C LEU A 394 -7.47 -10.78 -20.82
N ASN A 395 -8.56 -11.40 -21.27
CA ASN A 395 -9.04 -11.28 -22.64
C ASN A 395 -10.29 -10.38 -22.65
N PRO A 396 -10.26 -9.18 -23.27
CA PRO A 396 -11.44 -8.35 -23.43
C PRO A 396 -12.38 -9.01 -24.43
N LEU A 397 -13.66 -9.05 -24.08
CA LEU A 397 -14.69 -9.62 -24.95
C LEU A 397 -15.18 -8.56 -25.92
N TYR A 398 -14.89 -8.74 -27.21
CA TYR A 398 -15.41 -7.90 -28.29
C TYR A 398 -16.69 -8.53 -28.84
N ARG A 399 -17.86 -8.14 -28.32
CA ARG A 399 -19.16 -8.56 -28.84
C ARG A 399 -19.53 -7.76 -30.09
N LYS A 400 -19.53 -8.39 -31.27
CA LYS A 400 -19.92 -7.78 -32.56
C LYS A 400 -20.93 -8.66 -33.28
N GLY A 401 -22.19 -8.59 -32.83
CA GLY A 401 -23.28 -9.46 -33.30
C GLY A 401 -23.31 -10.78 -32.50
N TYR A 402 -23.58 -11.90 -33.18
CA TYR A 402 -23.62 -13.25 -32.59
C TYR A 402 -22.25 -13.93 -32.46
N TYR A 403 -21.16 -13.21 -32.78
CA TYR A 403 -19.80 -13.70 -32.64
C TYR A 403 -19.11 -12.96 -31.50
N GLU A 404 -18.59 -13.73 -30.56
CA GLU A 404 -17.69 -13.25 -29.52
C GLU A 404 -16.26 -13.59 -29.93
N ARG A 405 -15.37 -12.62 -29.79
CA ARG A 405 -13.94 -12.80 -30.04
C ARG A 405 -13.18 -12.23 -28.85
N SER A 406 -12.35 -13.07 -28.26
CA SER A 406 -11.46 -12.70 -27.15
C SER A 406 -10.03 -12.68 -27.69
N GLU A 407 -9.31 -11.60 -27.47
CA GLU A 407 -7.89 -11.47 -27.82
C GLU A 407 -7.11 -11.20 -26.53
N GLU A 408 -5.93 -11.79 -26.37
CA GLU A 408 -5.13 -11.65 -25.14
C GLU A 408 -4.55 -10.23 -25.06
N SER A 409 -5.08 -9.40 -24.15
CA SER A 409 -4.80 -7.95 -24.14
C SER A 409 -3.68 -7.51 -23.19
N SER A 410 -3.20 -8.43 -22.36
CA SER A 410 -2.17 -8.20 -21.35
C SER A 410 -1.21 -9.37 -21.35
N SER A 411 0.09 -9.11 -21.15
CA SER A 411 1.06 -10.15 -20.83
C SER A 411 0.52 -11.05 -19.71
N PRO A 412 0.54 -12.38 -19.88
CA PRO A 412 0.05 -13.29 -18.85
C PRO A 412 0.91 -13.17 -17.58
N THR A 413 0.31 -13.44 -16.42
CA THR A 413 1.06 -13.60 -15.17
C THR A 413 1.17 -15.07 -14.80
N TYR A 414 2.35 -15.47 -14.34
CA TYR A 414 2.64 -16.83 -13.90
C TYR A 414 2.71 -16.89 -12.38
N SER A 415 2.35 -18.04 -11.81
CA SER A 415 2.55 -18.32 -10.39
C SER A 415 2.75 -19.81 -10.16
N PHE A 416 3.70 -20.15 -9.30
CA PHE A 416 4.06 -21.54 -9.00
C PHE A 416 3.83 -21.80 -7.51
N THR A 417 3.14 -22.90 -7.17
CA THR A 417 2.86 -23.25 -5.77
C THR A 417 4.13 -23.69 -5.04
N SER A 418 3.96 -24.07 -3.77
CA SER A 418 4.97 -24.82 -3.05
C SER A 418 5.39 -26.12 -3.74
N ILE A 419 6.62 -26.52 -3.43
CA ILE A 419 7.27 -27.73 -3.92
C ILE A 419 6.63 -28.95 -3.26
N LEU A 420 6.24 -29.94 -4.06
CA LEU A 420 5.81 -31.26 -3.64
C LEU A 420 6.90 -32.29 -3.95
N SER A 421 7.03 -33.30 -3.10
CA SER A 421 7.79 -34.51 -3.41
C SER A 421 7.16 -35.29 -4.57
N LEU A 422 7.92 -36.20 -5.20
CA LEU A 422 7.39 -37.14 -6.19
C LEU A 422 6.28 -38.08 -5.65
N LYS A 423 5.98 -38.05 -4.35
CA LYS A 423 4.87 -38.77 -3.69
C LYS A 423 3.69 -37.84 -3.34
N GLY A 424 3.61 -36.65 -3.94
CA GLY A 424 2.51 -35.70 -3.70
C GLY A 424 2.58 -34.91 -2.40
N LYS A 425 3.45 -35.29 -1.46
CA LYS A 425 3.55 -34.61 -0.15
C LYS A 425 4.21 -33.23 -0.31
N PRO A 426 3.65 -32.16 0.27
CA PRO A 426 4.28 -30.84 0.27
C PRO A 426 5.58 -30.86 1.08
N LEU A 427 6.58 -30.14 0.56
CA LEU A 427 7.91 -29.96 1.16
C LEU A 427 8.15 -28.51 1.59
N THR A 428 7.51 -27.53 0.93
CA THR A 428 7.54 -26.12 1.31
C THR A 428 6.12 -25.59 1.57
N SER A 429 6.02 -24.45 2.24
CA SER A 429 4.79 -23.63 2.32
C SER A 429 4.83 -22.43 1.37
N SER A 430 6.03 -21.96 1.02
CA SER A 430 6.29 -20.83 0.14
C SER A 430 6.08 -21.20 -1.33
N ALA A 431 5.50 -20.28 -2.10
CA ALA A 431 5.56 -20.30 -3.56
C ALA A 431 7.01 -20.24 -4.05
N ILE A 432 7.23 -20.65 -5.30
CA ILE A 432 8.52 -20.49 -5.99
C ILE A 432 8.33 -19.61 -7.21
N ASP A 433 9.45 -19.16 -7.78
CA ASP A 433 9.50 -18.60 -9.13
C ASP A 433 10.28 -19.58 -10.02
N LEU A 434 9.88 -19.71 -11.28
CA LEU A 434 10.56 -20.52 -12.29
C LEU A 434 10.78 -19.67 -13.52
N GLU A 435 12.04 -19.52 -13.94
CA GLU A 435 12.40 -18.78 -15.14
C GLU A 435 12.01 -19.57 -16.40
N ASP A 436 11.25 -18.95 -17.31
CA ASP A 436 10.76 -19.58 -18.54
C ASP A 436 11.88 -20.07 -19.49
N ALA A 437 13.12 -19.63 -19.31
CA ALA A 437 14.27 -19.94 -20.17
C ALA A 437 14.80 -21.38 -20.03
N ASP A 438 14.53 -22.05 -18.90
CA ASP A 438 15.00 -23.40 -18.59
C ASP A 438 13.88 -24.45 -18.74
N ASP A 439 13.07 -24.27 -19.78
CA ASP A 439 12.02 -25.18 -20.18
C ASP A 439 12.55 -26.38 -20.97
N LEU A 440 12.33 -27.57 -20.43
CA LEU A 440 12.49 -28.82 -21.15
C LEU A 440 11.26 -29.02 -22.05
N ASN A 441 11.44 -28.83 -23.36
CA ASN A 441 10.36 -28.85 -24.35
C ASN A 441 10.61 -29.91 -25.45
N PRO A 442 10.34 -31.21 -25.19
CA PRO A 442 10.62 -32.28 -26.16
C PRO A 442 9.78 -32.21 -27.44
N ASP A 443 8.56 -31.66 -27.38
CA ASP A 443 7.64 -31.60 -28.51
C ASP A 443 7.76 -30.31 -29.34
N ASN A 444 8.67 -29.40 -28.96
CA ASN A 444 8.88 -28.11 -29.63
C ASN A 444 7.59 -27.25 -29.74
N LEU A 445 6.78 -27.27 -28.67
CA LEU A 445 5.53 -26.50 -28.57
C LEU A 445 5.80 -25.02 -28.28
N THR A 446 4.99 -24.13 -28.83
CA THR A 446 5.00 -22.71 -28.44
C THR A 446 4.48 -22.52 -27.02
N ASP A 447 4.74 -21.37 -26.41
CA ASP A 447 4.30 -21.05 -25.04
C ASP A 447 2.78 -21.21 -24.88
N VAL A 448 2.00 -20.70 -25.83
CA VAL A 448 0.54 -20.83 -25.86
C VAL A 448 0.13 -22.31 -25.97
N GLN A 449 0.79 -23.10 -26.82
CA GLN A 449 0.51 -24.52 -26.96
C GLN A 449 0.84 -25.32 -25.68
N ARG A 450 1.95 -24.99 -24.99
CA ARG A 450 2.34 -25.64 -23.73
C ARG A 450 1.30 -25.46 -22.63
N TRP A 451 0.59 -24.33 -22.61
CA TRP A 451 -0.47 -24.04 -21.66
C TRP A 451 -1.88 -24.42 -22.14
N SER A 452 -2.06 -24.91 -23.37
CA SER A 452 -3.38 -25.12 -24.00
C SER A 452 -4.34 -26.03 -23.23
N SER A 453 -3.85 -27.04 -22.51
CA SER A 453 -4.69 -27.98 -21.76
C SER A 453 -5.09 -27.46 -20.36
N ALA A 454 -6.36 -27.72 -19.99
CA ALA A 454 -7.02 -27.40 -18.72
C ALA A 454 -6.97 -25.92 -18.27
N TYR A 455 -8.06 -25.20 -18.57
CA TYR A 455 -8.29 -23.83 -18.13
C TYR A 455 -9.66 -23.64 -17.48
N THR A 456 -9.77 -22.63 -16.61
CA THR A 456 -11.03 -22.13 -16.07
C THR A 456 -11.26 -20.70 -16.52
N THR A 457 -12.49 -20.35 -16.91
CA THR A 457 -12.87 -18.99 -17.31
C THR A 457 -13.81 -18.37 -16.29
N GLU A 458 -13.49 -17.16 -15.82
CA GLU A 458 -14.41 -16.32 -15.05
C GLU A 458 -14.71 -15.04 -15.85
N ASP A 459 -15.98 -14.83 -16.21
CA ASP A 459 -16.40 -13.55 -16.79
C ASP A 459 -16.60 -12.51 -15.69
N LYS A 460 -15.98 -11.33 -15.85
CA LYS A 460 -16.11 -10.21 -14.92
C LYS A 460 -16.51 -8.94 -15.66
N GLU A 461 -17.48 -8.23 -15.08
CA GLU A 461 -17.85 -6.88 -15.50
C GLU A 461 -16.81 -5.88 -14.99
N ASP A 462 -15.99 -5.32 -15.90
CA ASP A 462 -15.16 -4.15 -15.55
C ASP A 462 -16.06 -2.89 -15.55
N TYR A 463 -16.68 -2.65 -14.38
CA TYR A 463 -17.54 -1.49 -14.13
C TYR A 463 -16.88 -0.14 -14.43
N GLN A 464 -15.54 -0.05 -14.50
CA GLN A 464 -14.85 1.20 -14.81
C GLN A 464 -14.76 1.50 -16.32
N LYS A 465 -14.95 0.50 -17.19
CA LYS A 465 -14.73 0.64 -18.63
C LYS A 465 -15.91 0.22 -19.52
N MET A 466 -17.00 -0.28 -18.95
CA MET A 466 -18.12 -0.87 -19.72
C MET A 466 -17.65 -1.96 -20.71
N LYS A 467 -16.65 -2.75 -20.31
CA LYS A 467 -16.15 -3.90 -21.08
C LYS A 467 -16.28 -5.16 -20.24
N PHE A 468 -16.77 -6.23 -20.86
CA PHE A 468 -16.68 -7.57 -20.28
C PHE A 468 -15.24 -8.07 -20.48
N VAL A 469 -14.65 -8.63 -19.42
CA VAL A 469 -13.30 -9.21 -19.46
C VAL A 469 -13.40 -10.66 -19.01
N LYS A 470 -12.91 -11.56 -19.86
CA LYS A 470 -12.81 -12.99 -19.58
C LYS A 470 -11.46 -13.24 -18.91
N HIS A 471 -11.49 -13.60 -17.63
CA HIS A 471 -10.30 -14.02 -16.90
C HIS A 471 -10.06 -15.49 -17.22
N ILE A 472 -8.95 -15.82 -17.85
CA ILE A 472 -8.58 -17.22 -18.16
C ILE A 472 -7.45 -17.63 -17.23
N THR A 473 -7.63 -18.74 -16.53
CA THR A 473 -6.59 -19.35 -15.68
C THR A 473 -6.32 -20.77 -16.16
N HIS A 474 -5.15 -20.98 -16.75
CA HIS A 474 -4.63 -22.30 -17.08
C HIS A 474 -3.89 -22.86 -15.86
N SER A 475 -4.00 -24.17 -15.60
CA SER A 475 -3.40 -24.81 -14.42
C SER A 475 -2.76 -26.14 -14.78
N LYS A 476 -1.46 -26.29 -14.51
CA LYS A 476 -0.66 -27.46 -14.89
C LYS A 476 0.27 -27.92 -13.78
N TYR A 477 0.57 -29.22 -13.75
CA TYR A 477 1.69 -29.71 -12.96
C TYR A 477 2.98 -29.70 -13.79
N VAL A 478 4.10 -29.47 -13.11
CA VAL A 478 5.43 -29.32 -13.69
C VAL A 478 6.39 -30.21 -12.90
N LEU A 479 7.25 -30.95 -13.60
CA LEU A 479 8.40 -31.61 -13.00
C LEU A 479 9.56 -30.61 -12.91
N LEU A 480 9.93 -30.22 -11.70
CA LEU A 480 11.12 -29.40 -11.43
C LEU A 480 12.33 -30.31 -11.20
N ALA A 481 13.47 -29.98 -11.81
CA ALA A 481 14.73 -30.69 -11.66
C ALA A 481 15.83 -29.73 -11.19
N TRP A 482 16.41 -30.02 -10.02
CA TRP A 482 17.53 -29.27 -9.44
C TRP A 482 18.78 -30.16 -9.34
N PRO A 483 19.98 -29.70 -9.74
CA PRO A 483 21.24 -30.42 -9.50
C PRO A 483 21.38 -30.78 -8.02
N ALA A 484 21.65 -32.05 -7.73
CA ALA A 484 21.65 -32.59 -6.36
C ALA A 484 22.68 -31.90 -5.44
N LYS A 485 23.74 -31.31 -6.01
CA LYS A 485 24.73 -30.47 -5.30
C LYS A 485 24.17 -29.15 -4.77
N GLU A 486 23.13 -28.59 -5.39
CA GLU A 486 22.49 -27.33 -4.98
C GLU A 486 21.10 -27.52 -4.39
N ALA A 487 20.40 -28.62 -4.73
CA ALA A 487 19.00 -28.83 -4.39
C ALA A 487 18.69 -28.70 -2.90
N GLU A 488 19.60 -29.12 -2.01
CA GLU A 488 19.42 -28.99 -0.57
C GLU A 488 19.71 -27.56 -0.06
N ASP A 489 20.61 -26.81 -0.72
CA ASP A 489 20.83 -25.37 -0.43
C ASP A 489 19.60 -24.55 -0.86
N LYS A 490 19.06 -24.82 -2.06
CA LYS A 490 17.83 -24.19 -2.58
C LYS A 490 16.61 -24.53 -1.71
N MET A 491 16.46 -25.79 -1.27
CA MET A 491 15.42 -26.18 -0.31
C MET A 491 15.59 -25.46 1.05
N LEU A 492 16.81 -25.28 1.53
CA LEU A 492 17.08 -24.58 2.79
C LEU A 492 16.70 -23.09 2.69
N ALA A 493 17.01 -22.43 1.57
CA ALA A 493 16.63 -21.04 1.32
C ALA A 493 15.09 -20.85 1.23
N LEU A 494 14.35 -21.81 0.64
CA LEU A 494 12.88 -21.72 0.55
C LEU A 494 12.12 -22.05 1.84
N VAL A 495 12.66 -22.93 2.68
CA VAL A 495 12.03 -23.38 3.93
C VAL A 495 12.41 -22.50 5.12
N GLY A 496 13.56 -21.83 5.05
CA GLY A 496 14.18 -21.12 6.16
C GLY A 496 15.04 -22.04 7.02
N LEU A 497 15.95 -21.44 7.78
CA LEU A 497 16.95 -22.17 8.57
C LEU A 497 16.32 -22.87 9.78
N ASN A 498 15.37 -22.23 10.45
CA ASN A 498 14.82 -22.74 11.72
C ASN A 498 14.03 -24.06 11.57
N PRO A 499 13.10 -24.22 10.61
CA PRO A 499 12.38 -25.49 10.44
C PRO A 499 13.30 -26.65 10.06
N HIS A 500 14.32 -26.39 9.23
CA HIS A 500 15.32 -27.39 8.88
C HIS A 500 16.18 -27.79 10.09
N PHE A 501 16.70 -26.81 10.84
CA PHE A 501 17.52 -27.07 12.02
C PHE A 501 16.76 -27.84 13.10
N THR A 502 15.53 -27.43 13.41
CA THR A 502 14.68 -28.11 14.41
C THR A 502 14.25 -29.51 13.96
N GLY A 503 14.00 -29.72 12.67
CA GLY A 503 13.77 -31.04 12.07
C GLY A 503 14.99 -31.96 12.19
N MET A 504 16.18 -31.45 11.87
CA MET A 504 17.46 -32.15 12.00
C MET A 504 17.73 -32.59 13.45
N LEU A 505 17.55 -31.70 14.43
CA LEU A 505 17.68 -32.06 15.85
C LEU A 505 16.63 -33.10 16.28
N SER A 506 15.39 -32.99 15.79
CA SER A 506 14.33 -33.96 16.09
C SER A 506 14.58 -35.35 15.48
N ALA A 507 15.38 -35.43 14.42
CA ALA A 507 15.85 -36.68 13.82
C ALA A 507 17.04 -37.33 14.57
N GLY A 508 17.55 -36.70 15.63
CA GLY A 508 18.66 -37.22 16.43
C GLY A 508 20.04 -36.93 15.84
N ALA A 509 20.21 -35.79 15.15
CA ALA A 509 21.50 -35.36 14.64
C ALA A 509 22.57 -35.24 15.73
N ASP A 510 23.79 -35.66 15.41
CA ASP A 510 24.95 -35.60 16.29
C ASP A 510 25.66 -34.22 16.25
N PRO A 511 26.63 -33.96 17.15
CA PRO A 511 27.35 -32.69 17.17
C PRO A 511 28.09 -32.35 15.86
N ASP A 512 28.54 -33.34 15.08
CA ASP A 512 29.27 -33.10 13.84
C ASP A 512 28.32 -32.75 12.69
N ALA A 513 27.13 -33.33 12.65
CA ALA A 513 26.04 -32.87 11.78
C ALA A 513 25.67 -31.40 12.07
N VAL A 514 25.59 -31.00 13.34
CA VAL A 514 25.36 -29.60 13.73
C VAL A 514 26.51 -28.68 13.27
N ARG A 515 27.77 -29.07 13.45
CA ARG A 515 28.94 -28.33 12.92
C ARG A 515 28.85 -28.14 11.40
N ASN A 516 28.59 -29.23 10.67
CA ASN A 516 28.48 -29.22 9.21
C ASN A 516 27.33 -28.30 8.74
N PHE A 517 26.18 -28.33 9.43
CA PHE A 517 25.07 -27.43 9.15
C PHE A 517 25.44 -25.96 9.39
N VAL A 518 26.05 -25.62 10.53
CA VAL A 518 26.49 -24.24 10.81
C VAL A 518 27.51 -23.76 9.78
N GLN A 519 28.50 -24.59 9.40
CA GLN A 519 29.45 -24.25 8.34
C GLN A 519 28.79 -24.05 6.97
N ARG A 520 27.74 -24.83 6.65
CA ARG A 520 26.91 -24.63 5.46
C ARG A 520 26.19 -23.29 5.49
N VAL A 521 25.52 -22.96 6.60
CA VAL A 521 24.82 -21.68 6.79
C VAL A 521 25.78 -20.49 6.62
N VAL A 522 26.97 -20.55 7.22
CA VAL A 522 28.00 -19.51 7.05
C VAL A 522 28.41 -19.32 5.57
N ARG A 523 28.59 -20.41 4.82
CA ARG A 523 28.92 -20.35 3.38
C ARG A 523 27.78 -19.75 2.56
N LEU A 524 26.53 -20.12 2.84
CA LEU A 524 25.36 -19.62 2.10
C LEU A 524 25.06 -18.15 2.39
N ASN A 525 25.19 -17.71 3.64
CA ASN A 525 25.13 -16.29 4.00
C ASN A 525 26.24 -15.47 3.30
N ALA A 526 27.47 -16.01 3.25
CA ALA A 526 28.56 -15.37 2.51
C ALA A 526 28.34 -15.32 0.98
N ALA A 527 27.48 -16.19 0.44
CA ALA A 527 27.03 -16.17 -0.95
C ALA A 527 25.75 -15.33 -1.17
N GLY A 528 25.21 -14.67 -0.13
CA GLY A 528 24.02 -13.80 -0.23
C GLY A 528 22.69 -14.55 -0.39
N GLN A 529 22.62 -15.83 0.00
CA GLN A 529 21.42 -16.67 -0.20
C GLN A 529 20.28 -16.39 0.80
N PHE A 530 20.56 -15.73 1.92
CA PHE A 530 19.57 -15.29 2.93
C PHE A 530 20.19 -14.22 3.84
N GLU A 531 19.36 -13.39 4.49
CA GLU A 531 19.79 -12.41 5.48
C GLU A 531 19.71 -12.98 6.91
N LEU A 532 20.85 -13.29 7.53
CA LEU A 532 20.89 -13.84 8.90
C LEU A 532 20.25 -12.92 9.97
N ASP A 533 20.15 -11.62 9.72
CA ASP A 533 19.47 -10.68 10.64
C ASP A 533 17.94 -10.95 10.72
N GLU A 534 17.35 -11.64 9.73
CA GLU A 534 15.93 -12.06 9.76
C GLU A 534 15.72 -13.45 10.40
N GLU A 535 16.73 -14.32 10.37
CA GLU A 535 16.71 -15.71 10.88
C GLU A 535 16.91 -15.81 12.41
N THR A 536 16.23 -14.94 13.17
CA THR A 536 16.42 -14.82 14.62
C THR A 536 15.91 -16.04 15.40
N ASP A 537 14.85 -16.69 14.94
CA ASP A 537 14.34 -17.94 15.53
C ASP A 537 15.36 -19.09 15.41
N PHE A 538 16.04 -19.20 14.26
CA PHE A 538 17.11 -20.17 14.07
C PHE A 538 18.29 -19.88 15.00
N GLY A 539 18.71 -18.61 15.10
CA GLY A 539 19.77 -18.22 16.02
C GLY A 539 19.42 -18.53 17.48
N GLN A 540 18.17 -18.31 17.92
CA GLN A 540 17.72 -18.67 19.27
C GLN A 540 17.77 -20.19 19.50
N ALA A 541 17.32 -20.99 18.52
CA ALA A 541 17.38 -22.45 18.58
C ALA A 541 18.83 -22.96 18.63
N LEU A 542 19.71 -22.41 17.80
CA LEU A 542 21.13 -22.76 17.73
C LEU A 542 21.86 -22.44 19.05
N TYR A 543 21.72 -21.23 19.58
CA TYR A 543 22.36 -20.84 20.84
C TYR A 543 21.91 -21.71 22.01
N LYS A 544 20.61 -22.01 22.07
CA LYS A 544 20.03 -22.90 23.07
C LYS A 544 20.63 -24.32 22.97
N HIS A 545 20.80 -24.85 21.75
CA HIS A 545 21.36 -26.18 21.56
C HIS A 545 22.86 -26.24 21.89
N ILE A 546 23.66 -25.26 21.44
CA ILE A 546 25.08 -25.12 21.83
C ILE A 546 25.22 -25.10 23.36
N THR A 547 24.35 -24.34 24.05
CA THR A 547 24.39 -24.21 25.51
C THR A 547 23.93 -25.48 26.26
N SER A 548 23.16 -26.36 25.62
CA SER A 548 22.81 -27.67 26.18
C SER A 548 23.86 -28.76 25.95
N GLU A 549 24.71 -28.61 24.93
CA GLU A 549 25.67 -29.64 24.51
C GLU A 549 27.12 -29.16 24.63
N PRO A 550 27.85 -29.53 25.70
CA PRO A 550 29.22 -29.07 25.95
C PRO A 550 30.22 -29.37 24.82
N GLN A 551 29.91 -30.37 23.98
CA GLN A 551 30.70 -30.73 22.80
C GLN A 551 30.64 -29.68 21.69
N LEU A 552 29.66 -28.76 21.70
CA LEU A 552 29.44 -27.74 20.67
C LEU A 552 29.93 -26.34 21.09
N HIS A 553 30.51 -26.18 22.28
CA HIS A 553 30.97 -24.86 22.75
C HIS A 553 32.09 -24.24 21.88
N ASP A 554 32.72 -25.00 20.99
CA ASP A 554 33.60 -24.49 19.93
C ASP A 554 32.88 -23.62 18.89
N LEU A 555 31.55 -23.72 18.79
CA LEU A 555 30.72 -22.90 17.91
C LEU A 555 30.37 -21.52 18.47
N TYR A 556 30.65 -21.20 19.74
CA TYR A 556 30.32 -19.88 20.30
C TYR A 556 30.93 -18.68 19.53
N PRO A 557 32.19 -18.71 19.08
CA PRO A 557 32.74 -17.66 18.21
C PRO A 557 31.97 -17.56 16.89
N ILE A 558 31.72 -18.68 16.21
CA ILE A 558 31.01 -18.72 14.93
C ILE A 558 29.57 -18.19 15.08
N TYR A 559 28.91 -18.52 16.19
CA TYR A 559 27.59 -17.99 16.52
C TYR A 559 27.59 -16.46 16.65
N PHE A 560 28.56 -15.87 17.35
CA PHE A 560 28.67 -14.40 17.46
C PHE A 560 29.33 -13.73 16.25
N ASP A 561 29.86 -14.50 15.30
CA ASP A 561 30.20 -14.01 13.95
C ASP A 561 28.94 -13.89 13.08
N MET A 562 28.01 -14.84 13.21
CA MET A 562 26.71 -14.86 12.52
C MET A 562 25.70 -13.87 13.13
N PHE A 563 25.62 -13.81 14.47
CA PHE A 563 24.69 -13.00 15.25
C PHE A 563 25.45 -12.05 16.19
N PRO A 564 26.20 -11.06 15.67
CA PRO A 564 27.10 -10.23 16.48
C PRO A 564 26.38 -9.34 17.52
N ARG A 565 25.08 -9.10 17.33
CA ARG A 565 24.20 -8.35 18.27
C ARG A 565 23.24 -9.26 19.03
N GLY A 566 23.43 -10.57 18.94
CA GLY A 566 22.47 -11.57 19.39
C GLY A 566 21.18 -11.59 18.54
N THR A 567 20.23 -12.41 18.95
CA THR A 567 19.01 -12.73 18.21
C THR A 567 17.79 -11.96 18.74
N HIS A 568 17.96 -10.67 19.03
CA HIS A 568 16.86 -9.81 19.46
C HIS A 568 16.18 -9.14 18.26
N ASP A 569 14.98 -9.60 17.92
CA ASP A 569 14.07 -8.91 17.01
C ASP A 569 13.12 -7.97 17.80
N PRO A 570 13.14 -6.65 17.57
CA PRO A 570 12.20 -5.70 18.15
C PRO A 570 10.86 -5.56 17.40
N GLU A 571 10.77 -6.04 16.15
CA GLU A 571 9.58 -5.95 15.29
C GLU A 571 8.67 -7.20 15.42
N ASN A 572 9.21 -8.43 15.50
CA ASN A 572 8.42 -9.67 15.67
C ASN A 572 8.15 -10.10 17.14
N LEU A 573 7.88 -9.16 18.05
CA LEU A 573 7.46 -9.52 19.41
C LEU A 573 6.08 -10.25 19.38
N PRO A 574 5.99 -11.53 19.80
CA PRO A 574 4.77 -12.31 19.66
C PRO A 574 3.62 -11.69 20.47
N ARG A 575 2.53 -11.33 19.77
CA ARG A 575 1.37 -10.64 20.35
C ARG A 575 0.55 -11.46 21.34
N SER A 576 0.85 -12.75 21.52
CA SER A 576 0.11 -13.68 22.38
C SER A 576 0.99 -14.79 22.97
N SER A 577 1.78 -14.47 23.99
CA SER A 577 2.32 -15.48 24.92
C SER A 577 2.39 -14.94 26.35
N SER A 578 2.05 -15.78 27.33
CA SER A 578 1.97 -15.41 28.76
C SER A 578 3.32 -15.26 29.45
N ARG A 579 4.42 -15.56 28.74
CA ARG A 579 5.80 -15.19 29.09
C ARG A 579 6.48 -14.64 27.85
N LYS A 580 6.70 -13.32 27.81
CA LYS A 580 7.61 -12.72 26.83
C LYS A 580 9.02 -13.30 27.05
N PRO A 581 9.71 -13.82 26.02
CA PRO A 581 11.11 -14.20 26.16
C PRO A 581 11.93 -12.97 26.54
N GLN A 582 12.99 -13.18 27.33
CA GLN A 582 13.86 -12.07 27.73
C GLN A 582 14.70 -11.64 26.52
N PRO A 583 14.68 -10.36 26.11
CA PRO A 583 15.49 -9.88 25.00
C PRO A 583 16.98 -10.02 25.31
N PHE A 584 17.78 -10.33 24.28
CA PHE A 584 19.23 -10.59 24.38
C PHE A 584 19.63 -11.68 25.39
N ILE A 585 18.81 -12.74 25.53
CA ILE A 585 19.08 -13.84 26.48
C ILE A 585 20.42 -14.55 26.21
N ASP A 586 20.81 -14.63 24.94
CA ASP A 586 22.11 -15.10 24.45
C ASP A 586 23.29 -14.29 25.00
N ILE A 587 23.31 -12.97 24.82
CA ILE A 587 24.35 -12.08 25.37
C ILE A 587 24.33 -12.10 26.91
N ILE A 588 23.13 -12.12 27.51
CA ILE A 588 22.95 -12.13 28.97
C ILE A 588 23.43 -13.45 29.61
N GLN A 589 23.32 -14.58 28.91
CA GLN A 589 23.88 -15.85 29.36
C GLN A 589 25.38 -15.95 29.06
N MET A 590 25.83 -15.51 27.88
CA MET A 590 27.24 -15.51 27.49
C MET A 590 28.11 -14.65 28.41
N SER A 591 27.61 -13.48 28.85
CA SER A 591 28.32 -12.62 29.81
C SER A 591 28.53 -13.23 31.20
N GLN A 592 27.91 -14.39 31.50
CA GLN A 592 28.14 -15.15 32.74
C GLN A 592 29.14 -16.29 32.57
N GLN A 593 29.71 -16.48 31.37
CA GLN A 593 30.67 -17.53 31.05
C GLN A 593 32.08 -16.91 30.94
N PRO A 594 32.88 -16.80 32.03
CA PRO A 594 34.07 -15.94 32.04
C PRO A 594 35.08 -16.30 30.95
N ARG A 595 35.31 -17.61 30.78
CA ARG A 595 36.21 -18.19 29.76
C ARG A 595 35.90 -17.73 28.33
N TYR A 596 34.64 -17.54 27.99
CA TYR A 596 34.24 -17.11 26.64
C TYR A 596 34.08 -15.59 26.58
N TRP A 597 33.52 -14.97 27.62
CA TRP A 597 33.35 -13.52 27.70
C TRP A 597 34.67 -12.74 27.64
N GLU A 598 35.75 -13.27 28.23
CA GLU A 598 37.11 -12.70 28.09
C GLU A 598 37.58 -12.59 26.62
N THR A 599 37.09 -13.47 25.74
CA THR A 599 37.49 -13.51 24.32
C THR A 599 36.47 -12.86 23.37
N LEU A 600 35.17 -12.99 23.66
CA LEU A 600 34.08 -12.53 22.79
C LEU A 600 33.42 -11.24 23.25
N GLY A 601 33.51 -10.91 24.54
CA GLY A 601 32.78 -9.79 25.15
C GLY A 601 33.08 -8.45 24.50
N GLY A 602 34.36 -8.15 24.20
CA GLY A 602 34.74 -6.94 23.47
C GLY A 602 34.07 -6.86 22.09
N LYS A 603 34.16 -7.94 21.30
CA LYS A 603 33.55 -8.03 19.96
C LYS A 603 32.03 -7.86 19.99
N ILE A 604 31.35 -8.50 20.95
CA ILE A 604 29.90 -8.38 21.13
C ILE A 604 29.53 -6.93 21.47
N ILE A 605 30.26 -6.28 22.38
CA ILE A 605 30.01 -4.88 22.76
C ILE A 605 30.28 -3.92 21.58
N ASP A 606 31.35 -4.11 20.83
CA ASP A 606 31.70 -3.29 19.67
C ASP A 606 30.62 -3.36 18.57
N ALA A 607 29.90 -4.48 18.45
CA ALA A 607 28.77 -4.62 17.51
C ALA A 607 27.56 -3.71 17.82
N PHE A 608 27.49 -3.14 19.03
CA PHE A 608 26.49 -2.13 19.42
C PHE A 608 26.98 -0.68 19.21
N ALA A 609 28.26 -0.47 18.87
CA ALA A 609 28.79 0.88 18.64
C ALA A 609 28.00 1.61 17.55
N GLY A 610 27.49 2.81 17.89
CA GLY A 610 26.65 3.62 16.99
C GLY A 610 25.20 3.15 16.82
N LYS A 611 24.80 1.99 17.37
CA LYS A 611 23.42 1.47 17.32
C LYS A 611 22.61 1.94 18.53
N THR A 612 22.28 3.24 18.54
CA THR A 612 21.70 3.94 19.71
C THR A 612 20.47 3.21 20.28
N LEU A 613 19.51 2.80 19.43
CA LEU A 613 18.29 2.13 19.90
C LEU A 613 18.57 0.75 20.52
N LEU A 614 19.31 -0.11 19.82
CA LEU A 614 19.64 -1.46 20.27
C LEU A 614 20.49 -1.45 21.55
N THR A 615 21.39 -0.48 21.70
CA THR A 615 22.20 -0.32 22.92
C THR A 615 21.33 0.01 24.14
N LEU A 616 20.31 0.87 23.96
CA LEU A 616 19.34 1.18 25.02
C LEU A 616 18.44 -0.02 25.36
N GLU A 617 18.10 -0.85 24.37
CA GLU A 617 17.32 -2.06 24.55
C GLU A 617 18.10 -3.14 25.30
N LEU A 618 19.38 -3.35 24.98
CA LEU A 618 20.26 -4.22 25.75
C LEU A 618 20.50 -3.67 27.17
N LEU A 619 20.69 -2.36 27.33
CA LEU A 619 20.82 -1.73 28.65
C LEU A 619 19.58 -1.95 29.52
N GLU A 620 18.38 -1.85 28.94
CA GLU A 620 17.11 -2.13 29.61
C GLU A 620 16.98 -3.62 29.97
N ALA A 621 17.32 -4.53 29.04
CA ALA A 621 17.31 -5.98 29.24
C ALA A 621 18.27 -6.43 30.36
N VAL A 622 19.49 -5.88 30.39
CA VAL A 622 20.49 -6.11 31.43
C VAL A 622 20.00 -5.59 32.78
N ARG A 623 19.43 -4.38 32.83
CA ARG A 623 18.83 -3.80 34.06
C ARG A 623 17.69 -4.65 34.60
N GLN A 624 16.83 -5.20 33.73
CA GLN A 624 15.71 -6.05 34.10
C GLN A 624 16.10 -7.53 34.33
N SER A 625 17.31 -7.94 33.96
CA SER A 625 17.76 -9.33 34.09
C SER A 625 17.87 -9.77 35.55
N ASN A 626 17.23 -10.90 35.86
CA ASN A 626 17.35 -11.64 37.11
C ASN A 626 18.46 -12.71 37.06
N PHE A 627 19.02 -13.01 35.88
CA PHE A 627 20.07 -14.02 35.74
C PHE A 627 21.47 -13.50 36.08
N LEU A 628 21.72 -12.20 35.92
CA LEU A 628 23.05 -11.63 36.10
C LEU A 628 23.41 -11.38 37.57
N HIS A 629 24.58 -11.88 37.97
CA HIS A 629 25.25 -11.49 39.22
C HIS A 629 25.43 -9.97 39.29
N THR A 630 25.30 -9.40 40.50
CA THR A 630 25.27 -7.94 40.71
C THR A 630 26.53 -7.22 40.22
N GLU A 631 27.68 -7.89 40.22
CA GLU A 631 28.95 -7.36 39.73
C GLU A 631 29.01 -7.34 38.20
N THR A 632 28.85 -8.49 37.53
CA THR A 632 28.74 -8.60 36.06
C THR A 632 27.70 -7.65 35.48
N LYS A 633 26.55 -7.50 36.15
CA LYS A 633 25.47 -6.57 35.78
C LYS A 633 25.93 -5.12 35.82
N ARG A 634 26.71 -4.73 36.83
CA ARG A 634 27.25 -3.37 36.98
C ARG A 634 28.29 -3.08 35.90
N ASP A 635 29.19 -4.02 35.65
CA ASP A 635 30.28 -3.85 34.70
C ASP A 635 29.75 -3.81 33.26
N LEU A 636 28.80 -4.68 32.91
CA LEU A 636 28.12 -4.65 31.61
C LEU A 636 27.34 -3.34 31.40
N ILE A 637 26.60 -2.85 32.42
CA ILE A 637 25.94 -1.53 32.37
C ILE A 637 26.96 -0.41 32.17
N LYS A 638 28.10 -0.44 32.87
CA LYS A 638 29.16 0.55 32.71
C LYS A 638 29.68 0.53 31.27
N THR A 639 30.10 -0.62 30.75
CA THR A 639 30.65 -0.76 29.41
C THR A 639 29.67 -0.31 28.32
N LEU A 640 28.39 -0.68 28.42
CA LEU A 640 27.36 -0.21 27.48
C LEU A 640 27.13 1.31 27.55
N LEU A 641 27.30 1.93 28.72
CA LEU A 641 27.23 3.38 28.87
C LEU A 641 28.46 4.08 28.26
N GLU A 642 29.63 3.43 28.21
CA GLU A 642 30.83 4.01 27.58
C GLU A 642 30.70 4.15 26.05
N LEU A 643 29.86 3.33 25.40
CA LEU A 643 29.55 3.45 23.96
C LEU A 643 28.93 4.80 23.57
N PHE A 644 28.31 5.52 24.51
CA PHE A 644 27.70 6.83 24.28
C PHE A 644 28.70 8.00 24.34
N ARG A 645 29.98 7.78 24.67
CA ARG A 645 31.03 8.83 24.72
C ARG A 645 31.20 9.55 23.37
N THR A 646 31.04 8.83 22.26
CA THR A 646 31.07 9.36 20.90
C THR A 646 29.67 9.34 20.29
N PRO A 647 28.96 10.48 20.21
CA PRO A 647 27.62 10.51 19.64
C PRO A 647 27.67 10.25 18.13
N VAL A 648 27.04 9.16 17.69
CA VAL A 648 26.93 8.80 16.27
C VAL A 648 25.65 9.41 15.68
N ILE A 649 25.80 10.24 14.66
CA ILE A 649 24.68 10.86 13.93
C ILE A 649 24.34 9.98 12.73
N LYS A 650 23.37 9.08 12.90
CA LYS A 650 22.48 8.46 11.88
C LYS A 650 21.85 7.19 12.47
N ASP A 651 20.67 7.31 13.04
CA ASP A 651 19.73 6.19 13.13
C ASP A 651 18.36 6.72 12.69
N VAL A 652 17.87 6.23 11.55
CA VAL A 652 16.71 6.82 10.84
C VAL A 652 15.43 6.02 11.11
N ARG A 653 15.51 4.84 11.73
CA ARG A 653 14.34 4.05 12.09
C ARG A 653 13.75 4.48 13.44
N ASN A 654 12.43 4.62 13.45
CA ASN A 654 11.58 4.62 14.65
C ASN A 654 11.82 5.76 15.68
N ASP A 655 11.91 7.00 15.17
CA ASP A 655 12.09 8.26 15.90
C ASP A 655 11.32 8.38 17.23
N LYS A 656 10.04 7.96 17.28
CA LYS A 656 9.20 8.00 18.49
C LYS A 656 9.65 7.02 19.59
N THR A 657 10.12 5.83 19.23
CA THR A 657 10.56 4.79 20.18
C THR A 657 11.95 5.11 20.71
N LEU A 658 12.87 5.50 19.81
CA LEU A 658 14.20 5.97 20.16
C LEU A 658 14.14 7.13 21.14
N ARG A 659 13.32 8.15 20.84
CA ARG A 659 13.07 9.31 21.72
C ARG A 659 12.68 8.92 23.13
N ARG A 660 11.67 8.06 23.28
CA ARG A 660 11.15 7.61 24.58
C ARG A 660 12.21 6.85 25.39
N LYS A 661 12.91 5.90 24.76
CA LYS A 661 13.95 5.08 25.43
C LYS A 661 15.17 5.92 25.80
N LEU A 662 15.66 6.76 24.89
CA LEU A 662 16.84 7.61 25.12
C LEU A 662 16.57 8.67 26.20
N TRP A 663 15.40 9.31 26.19
CA TRP A 663 15.02 10.24 27.26
C TRP A 663 14.89 9.54 28.62
N SER A 664 14.30 8.34 28.68
CA SER A 664 14.24 7.55 29.90
C SER A 664 15.65 7.15 30.41
N ALA A 665 16.58 6.81 29.51
CA ALA A 665 17.96 6.55 29.87
C ALA A 665 18.67 7.80 30.43
N VAL A 666 18.49 8.96 29.81
CA VAL A 666 18.98 10.26 30.31
C VAL A 666 18.49 10.50 31.74
N LEU A 667 17.18 10.43 31.98
CA LEU A 667 16.59 10.61 33.33
C LEU A 667 17.14 9.61 34.36
N THR A 668 17.22 8.32 34.02
CA THR A 668 17.75 7.30 34.95
C THR A 668 19.26 7.39 35.17
N SER A 669 19.97 8.22 34.40
CA SER A 669 21.41 8.46 34.55
C SER A 669 21.74 9.76 35.28
N GLU A 670 20.74 10.56 35.69
CA GLU A 670 20.94 11.83 36.38
C GLU A 670 21.84 11.67 37.63
N GLY A 671 22.86 12.52 37.75
CA GLY A 671 23.89 12.44 38.79
C GLY A 671 25.02 11.43 38.53
N SER A 672 24.98 10.63 37.47
CA SER A 672 26.08 9.73 37.07
C SER A 672 27.06 10.38 36.08
N GLU A 673 28.26 9.80 35.94
CA GLU A 673 29.25 10.22 34.92
C GLU A 673 28.69 10.12 33.49
N SER A 674 27.83 9.13 33.23
CA SER A 674 27.22 8.89 31.91
C SER A 674 26.14 9.92 31.50
N PHE A 675 25.61 10.70 32.45
CA PHE A 675 24.52 11.66 32.20
C PHE A 675 24.84 12.65 31.07
N LYS A 676 26.09 13.13 31.06
CA LYS A 676 26.58 14.11 30.09
C LYS A 676 26.66 13.54 28.66
N ASP A 677 27.02 12.26 28.53
CA ASP A 677 27.24 11.60 27.24
C ASP A 677 25.92 11.08 26.64
N LEU A 678 25.01 10.61 27.50
CA LEU A 678 23.61 10.37 27.13
C LEU A 678 22.90 11.67 26.71
N ALA A 679 23.10 12.78 27.43
CA ALA A 679 22.53 14.08 27.06
C ALA A 679 23.08 14.61 25.72
N ARG A 680 24.38 14.42 25.45
CA ARG A 680 24.99 14.71 24.14
C ARG A 680 24.36 13.88 23.02
N THR A 681 24.23 12.57 23.23
CA THR A 681 23.60 11.67 22.25
C THR A 681 22.13 12.03 22.02
N TYR A 682 21.40 12.35 23.09
CA TYR A 682 20.02 12.80 23.03
C TYR A 682 19.86 14.05 22.16
N VAL A 683 20.65 15.10 22.39
CA VAL A 683 20.59 16.33 21.59
C VAL A 683 21.14 16.14 20.17
N ALA A 684 22.02 15.16 19.92
CA ALA A 684 22.48 14.85 18.57
C ALA A 684 21.36 14.27 17.67
N HIS A 685 20.43 13.50 18.24
CA HIS A 685 19.21 13.03 17.55
C HIS A 685 18.07 14.07 17.64
N PHE A 686 17.92 14.74 18.78
CA PHE A 686 16.81 15.65 19.11
C PHE A 686 17.33 17.05 19.46
N PRO A 687 17.86 17.83 18.50
CA PRO A 687 18.49 19.12 18.78
C PRO A 687 17.47 20.20 19.24
N GLN A 688 16.19 20.01 18.93
CA GLN A 688 15.06 20.80 19.44
C GLN A 688 14.28 20.09 20.56
N GLY A 689 14.82 19.02 21.14
CA GLY A 689 14.17 18.22 22.17
C GLY A 689 13.05 17.28 21.65
N SER A 690 12.35 16.65 22.59
CA SER A 690 11.40 15.54 22.32
C SER A 690 10.12 15.96 21.58
N TYR A 691 9.74 17.24 21.60
CA TYR A 691 8.42 17.67 21.11
C TYR A 691 8.49 18.99 20.34
N PRO A 692 9.25 19.07 19.22
CA PRO A 692 9.45 20.33 18.51
C PRO A 692 8.16 20.89 17.89
N ASN A 693 7.20 20.04 17.51
CA ASN A 693 6.00 20.43 16.75
C ASN A 693 4.67 20.36 17.53
N THR A 694 4.67 20.02 18.82
CA THR A 694 3.41 19.98 19.59
C THR A 694 3.08 21.36 20.18
N TYR A 695 1.89 21.86 19.85
CA TYR A 695 1.29 23.03 20.49
C TYR A 695 0.76 22.63 21.88
N GLY A 696 1.60 22.72 22.92
CA GLY A 696 1.19 22.31 24.28
C GLY A 696 2.26 22.42 25.37
N THR A 697 1.88 22.10 26.60
CA THR A 697 2.63 22.30 27.86
C THR A 697 3.87 21.41 28.06
N GLY A 698 4.31 20.66 27.05
CA GLY A 698 5.48 19.78 27.11
C GLY A 698 6.63 20.16 26.16
N ARG A 699 6.49 21.23 25.35
CA ARG A 699 7.51 21.65 24.37
C ARG A 699 8.75 22.20 25.11
N PHE A 700 9.91 21.58 24.87
CA PHE A 700 11.23 21.89 25.45
C PHE A 700 11.43 21.64 26.96
N GLU A 701 10.50 21.03 27.68
CA GLU A 701 10.67 20.72 29.13
C GLU A 701 11.88 19.81 29.40
N ASP A 702 12.24 18.97 28.42
CA ASP A 702 13.45 18.15 28.40
C ASP A 702 14.74 18.97 28.31
N LEU A 703 14.78 19.95 27.40
CA LEU A 703 15.90 20.89 27.28
C LEU A 703 16.02 21.81 28.51
N ILE A 704 14.89 22.18 29.12
CA ILE A 704 14.85 22.94 30.38
C ILE A 704 15.48 22.12 31.52
N LEU A 705 15.14 20.83 31.65
CA LEU A 705 15.75 19.95 32.65
C LEU A 705 17.27 19.86 32.44
N LEU A 706 17.73 19.61 31.21
CA LEU A 706 19.16 19.57 30.90
C LEU A 706 19.87 20.92 31.11
N ALA A 707 19.15 22.04 30.98
CA ALA A 707 19.66 23.40 31.24
C ALA A 707 19.84 23.73 32.74
N THR A 708 19.31 22.91 33.66
CA THR A 708 19.55 23.08 35.11
C THR A 708 20.99 22.77 35.52
N SER A 709 21.69 21.90 34.78
CA SER A 709 23.08 21.52 35.02
C SER A 709 24.03 22.28 34.10
N ASP A 710 24.75 23.29 34.61
CA ASP A 710 25.67 24.12 33.81
C ASP A 710 26.71 23.29 33.03
N SER A 711 27.26 22.24 33.64
CA SER A 711 28.26 21.35 33.02
C SER A 711 27.71 20.52 31.86
N VAL A 712 26.44 20.12 31.92
CA VAL A 712 25.77 19.37 30.84
C VAL A 712 25.30 20.35 29.77
N TRP A 713 24.65 21.44 30.18
CA TRP A 713 24.20 22.50 29.28
C TRP A 713 25.35 23.05 28.43
N LYS A 714 26.49 23.38 29.04
CA LYS A 714 27.70 23.84 28.33
C LYS A 714 28.20 22.84 27.28
N ALA A 715 27.98 21.54 27.48
CA ALA A 715 28.41 20.49 26.57
C ALA A 715 27.44 20.24 25.39
N ILE A 716 26.13 20.41 25.59
CA ILE A 716 25.09 20.17 24.56
C ILE A 716 24.68 21.44 23.81
N ARG A 717 24.78 22.62 24.44
CA ARG A 717 24.30 23.91 23.90
C ARG A 717 24.72 24.22 22.46
N PRO A 718 25.95 23.92 21.97
CA PRO A 718 26.28 24.19 20.57
C PRO A 718 25.38 23.44 19.57
N VAL A 719 25.03 22.19 19.87
CA VAL A 719 24.15 21.37 19.00
C VAL A 719 22.70 21.82 19.12
N VAL A 720 22.24 22.16 20.34
CA VAL A 720 20.90 22.76 20.54
C VAL A 720 20.79 24.06 19.73
N LEU A 721 21.76 24.98 19.86
CA LEU A 721 21.71 26.27 19.14
C LEU A 721 21.64 26.08 17.63
N LYS A 722 22.44 25.15 17.07
CA LYS A 722 22.36 24.81 15.65
C LYS A 722 20.99 24.30 15.23
N GLY A 723 20.33 23.51 16.07
CA GLY A 723 18.95 23.06 15.84
C GLY A 723 17.91 24.19 15.80
N PHE A 724 18.19 25.32 16.47
CA PHE A 724 17.30 26.48 16.51
C PHE A 724 17.68 27.58 15.50
N GLU A 725 18.78 27.46 14.74
CA GLU A 725 19.27 28.47 13.78
C GLU A 725 18.23 28.90 12.72
N ALA A 726 17.19 28.10 12.47
CA ALA A 726 16.08 28.42 11.58
C ALA A 726 14.68 28.44 12.25
N ASP A 727 14.56 28.11 13.55
CA ASP A 727 13.27 28.14 14.27
C ASP A 727 13.15 29.35 15.21
N THR A 728 12.78 30.50 14.62
CA THR A 728 12.49 31.73 15.36
C THR A 728 11.38 31.53 16.41
N LYS A 729 10.33 30.74 16.09
CA LYS A 729 9.16 30.55 16.97
C LYS A 729 9.54 29.70 18.19
N GLY A 730 10.29 28.62 17.98
CA GLY A 730 10.87 27.81 19.05
C GLY A 730 11.87 28.58 19.89
N ALA A 731 12.76 29.36 19.28
CA ALA A 731 13.75 30.14 20.02
C ALA A 731 13.09 31.14 20.99
N LEU A 732 12.05 31.86 20.53
CA LEU A 732 11.25 32.75 21.38
C LEU A 732 10.55 31.98 22.52
N PHE A 733 9.87 30.88 22.20
CA PHE A 733 9.17 30.08 23.21
C PHE A 733 10.12 29.45 24.25
N PHE A 734 11.31 29.02 23.84
CA PHE A 734 12.35 28.51 24.75
C PHE A 734 12.87 29.62 25.69
N VAL A 735 13.06 30.85 25.20
CA VAL A 735 13.41 32.01 26.04
C VAL A 735 12.31 32.28 27.06
N GLN A 736 11.03 32.30 26.65
CA GLN A 736 9.90 32.47 27.57
C GLN A 736 9.89 31.39 28.66
N LEU A 737 10.06 30.12 28.29
CA LEU A 737 10.04 29.00 29.23
C LEU A 737 11.21 29.05 30.21
N CYS A 738 12.43 29.35 29.73
CA CYS A 738 13.60 29.59 30.57
C CYS A 738 13.36 30.71 31.60
N LYS A 739 12.72 31.81 31.19
CA LYS A 739 12.40 32.92 32.09
C LYS A 739 11.30 32.57 33.10
N LYS A 740 10.25 31.84 32.69
CA LYS A 740 9.21 31.31 33.59
C LYS A 740 9.78 30.35 34.64
N ARG A 741 10.82 29.59 34.31
CA ARG A 741 11.54 28.66 35.19
C ARG A 741 12.77 29.28 35.90
N SER A 742 12.97 30.60 35.78
CA SER A 742 14.08 31.35 36.39
C SER A 742 15.50 30.83 36.06
N LEU A 743 15.70 30.23 34.89
CA LEU A 743 17.02 29.75 34.44
C LEU A 743 18.02 30.91 34.20
N PRO A 744 19.33 30.67 34.39
CA PRO A 744 20.36 31.70 34.27
C PRO A 744 20.43 32.29 32.85
N ARG A 745 20.85 33.56 32.76
CA ARG A 745 20.96 34.29 31.47
C ARG A 745 21.84 33.59 30.44
N THR A 746 22.83 32.82 30.88
CA THR A 746 23.72 31.99 30.05
C THR A 746 23.00 30.84 29.32
N ALA A 747 21.78 30.48 29.75
CA ALA A 747 20.96 29.46 29.11
C ALA A 747 20.18 30.03 27.92
N TRP A 748 19.42 31.11 28.12
CA TRP A 748 18.46 31.63 27.14
C TRP A 748 18.98 32.77 26.25
N LEU A 749 19.99 33.54 26.68
CA LEU A 749 20.49 34.68 25.90
C LEU A 749 20.93 34.33 24.45
N PRO A 750 21.58 33.18 24.18
CA PRO A 750 21.92 32.81 22.80
C PRO A 750 20.69 32.58 21.90
N PHE A 751 19.59 32.03 22.44
CA PHE A 751 18.34 31.83 21.70
C PHE A 751 17.64 33.15 21.40
N LEU A 752 17.69 34.10 22.34
CA LEU A 752 17.23 35.47 22.09
C LEU A 752 18.03 36.14 20.96
N LYS A 753 19.34 35.90 20.87
CA LYS A 753 20.17 36.41 19.76
C LYS A 753 19.79 35.78 18.41
N ILE A 754 19.58 34.47 18.36
CA ILE A 754 19.09 33.77 17.16
C ILE A 754 17.74 34.36 16.71
N ALA A 755 16.78 34.47 17.64
CA ALA A 755 15.47 35.03 17.35
C ALA A 755 15.54 36.46 16.80
N LEU A 756 16.35 37.34 17.42
CA LEU A 756 16.58 38.70 16.95
C LEU A 756 17.20 38.74 15.54
N GLN A 757 18.25 37.94 15.31
CA GLN A 757 18.94 37.88 14.01
C GLN A 757 17.99 37.43 12.88
N LEU A 758 17.13 36.45 13.15
CA LEU A 758 16.12 35.99 12.20
C LEU A 758 14.99 37.01 12.01
N CYS A 759 14.57 37.72 13.06
CA CYS A 759 13.62 38.83 12.96
C CYS A 759 14.18 40.04 12.20
N GLU A 760 15.49 40.28 12.23
CA GLU A 760 16.17 41.40 11.56
C GLU A 760 16.52 41.12 10.10
N SER A 761 16.46 39.87 9.64
CA SER A 761 16.70 39.51 8.24
C SER A 761 15.62 40.09 7.31
N PRO A 762 15.99 40.65 6.14
CA PRO A 762 15.05 41.03 5.08
C PRO A 762 14.60 39.84 4.24
N VAL A 763 15.25 38.67 4.37
CA VAL A 763 14.87 37.44 3.66
C VAL A 763 13.60 36.87 4.32
N PRO A 764 12.56 36.48 3.55
CA PRO A 764 11.39 35.83 4.13
C PRO A 764 11.80 34.57 4.89
N VAL A 765 11.21 34.38 6.08
CA VAL A 765 11.38 33.16 6.89
C VAL A 765 11.05 31.95 6.00
N SER A 766 11.91 30.94 6.01
CA SER A 766 12.13 30.05 4.86
C SER A 766 10.88 29.41 4.25
N ALA A 767 10.99 29.08 2.96
CA ALA A 767 9.97 28.51 2.08
C ALA A 767 9.41 27.11 2.47
N ALA A 768 9.51 26.71 3.74
CA ALA A 768 8.88 25.51 4.29
C ALA A 768 7.50 25.78 4.92
N ALA A 769 7.16 27.04 5.22
CA ALA A 769 5.84 27.43 5.75
C ALA A 769 4.89 28.04 4.69
N ALA A 770 5.36 28.23 3.46
CA ALA A 770 4.64 28.90 2.38
C ALA A 770 3.67 27.98 1.61
N GLN A 771 2.97 27.10 2.33
CA GLN A 771 1.77 26.44 1.82
C GLN A 771 0.60 26.89 2.69
N HIS A 772 -0.24 27.75 2.10
CA HIS A 772 -1.45 28.42 2.63
C HIS A 772 -1.28 29.78 3.35
N SER A 773 -1.78 30.82 2.66
CA SER A 773 -2.04 32.22 3.08
C SER A 773 -0.87 33.19 3.25
N ASP A 774 -1.04 34.40 2.70
CA ASP A 774 -0.11 35.56 2.77
C ASP A 774 -0.08 36.25 4.15
N SER A 775 -0.20 35.49 5.24
CA SER A 775 -0.18 36.03 6.61
C SER A 775 0.71 35.20 7.54
N PHE A 776 1.53 35.87 8.35
CA PHE A 776 2.27 35.20 9.41
C PHE A 776 1.28 34.60 10.42
N PRO A 777 1.44 33.34 10.88
CA PRO A 777 0.52 32.73 11.84
C PRO A 777 0.39 33.59 13.10
N SER A 778 -0.84 33.87 13.53
CA SER A 778 -1.13 34.76 14.67
C SER A 778 -0.25 34.46 15.89
N ASP A 779 -0.17 33.19 16.30
CA ASP A 779 0.68 32.71 17.40
C ASP A 779 2.16 33.16 17.34
N PHE A 780 2.73 33.31 16.15
CA PHE A 780 4.13 33.75 16.00
C PHE A 780 4.27 35.23 16.33
N ILE A 781 3.31 36.04 15.86
CA ILE A 781 3.22 37.47 16.15
C ILE A 781 3.00 37.65 17.66
N GLU A 782 2.07 36.91 18.27
CA GLU A 782 1.82 36.91 19.71
C GLU A 782 3.07 36.46 20.53
N ALA A 783 3.81 35.44 20.05
CA ALA A 783 5.05 35.00 20.72
C ALA A 783 6.17 36.05 20.69
N ILE A 784 6.26 36.89 19.65
CA ILE A 784 7.18 38.04 19.62
C ILE A 784 6.81 39.04 20.72
N ARG A 785 5.53 39.41 20.81
CA ARG A 785 5.01 40.33 21.85
C ARG A 785 5.31 39.81 23.25
N ASP A 786 4.93 38.58 23.54
CA ASP A 786 5.04 38.00 24.88
C ASP A 786 6.50 37.88 25.32
N THR A 787 7.41 37.51 24.40
CA THR A 787 8.84 37.47 24.70
C THR A 787 9.37 38.86 25.03
N ALA A 788 8.98 39.88 24.27
CA ALA A 788 9.41 41.25 24.53
C ALA A 788 8.88 41.80 25.85
N MET A 789 7.61 41.57 26.18
CA MET A 789 7.02 41.97 27.47
C MET A 789 7.68 41.28 28.67
N MET A 790 8.24 40.08 28.48
CA MET A 790 9.02 39.39 29.52
C MET A 790 10.45 39.96 29.70
N LEU A 791 10.96 40.84 28.83
CA LEU A 791 12.34 41.36 28.87
C LEU A 791 12.47 42.68 29.66
N ASP A 792 11.93 42.70 30.88
CA ASP A 792 11.81 43.89 31.76
C ASP A 792 13.11 44.35 32.49
N ASN A 793 14.30 44.01 31.95
CA ASN A 793 15.58 44.39 32.55
C ASN A 793 16.34 45.41 31.68
N LYS A 794 16.97 46.42 32.32
CA LYS A 794 17.80 47.45 31.65
C LYS A 794 18.83 46.89 30.66
N SER A 795 19.33 45.68 30.90
CA SER A 795 20.34 45.01 30.05
C SER A 795 19.78 44.34 28.79
N ASP A 796 18.46 44.27 28.65
CA ASP A 796 17.76 43.57 27.56
C ASP A 796 16.74 44.48 26.85
N SER A 797 16.58 45.74 27.28
CA SER A 797 15.62 46.70 26.72
C SER A 797 15.79 46.96 25.21
N ASN A 798 17.02 46.86 24.68
CA ASN A 798 17.28 46.95 23.23
C ASN A 798 16.75 45.73 22.46
N ALA A 799 16.81 44.53 23.05
CA ALA A 799 16.22 43.33 22.47
C ALA A 799 14.69 43.38 22.52
N ALA A 800 14.12 43.84 23.64
CA ALA A 800 12.69 44.08 23.78
C ALA A 800 12.18 45.07 22.72
N ALA A 801 12.92 46.18 22.51
CA ALA A 801 12.60 47.17 21.49
C ALA A 801 12.55 46.57 20.08
N LYS A 802 13.60 45.86 19.68
CA LYS A 802 13.70 45.22 18.35
C LYS A 802 12.57 44.23 18.08
N LEU A 803 12.20 43.41 19.06
CA LEU A 803 11.06 42.49 18.94
C LEU A 803 9.72 43.25 18.81
N LEU A 804 9.47 44.27 19.64
CA LEU A 804 8.23 45.05 19.57
C LEU A 804 8.11 45.87 18.28
N THR A 805 9.19 46.43 17.76
CA THR A 805 9.20 47.09 16.44
C THR A 805 8.82 46.10 15.33
N LYS A 806 9.30 44.84 15.39
CA LYS A 806 8.91 43.80 14.42
C LYS A 806 7.46 43.36 14.56
N TYR A 807 6.94 43.20 15.80
CA TYR A 807 5.52 42.93 16.07
C TYR A 807 4.60 43.97 15.43
N ILE A 808 4.88 45.25 15.69
CA ILE A 808 4.14 46.39 15.14
C ILE A 808 4.21 46.40 13.60
N ALA A 809 5.40 46.20 13.03
CA ALA A 809 5.59 46.16 11.58
C ALA A 809 4.91 44.96 10.88
N MET A 810 4.54 43.91 11.63
CA MET A 810 3.83 42.73 11.14
C MET A 810 2.30 42.86 11.21
N LYS A 811 1.72 43.58 12.19
CA LYS A 811 0.26 43.84 12.27
C LYS A 811 -0.19 45.09 11.47
N LYS A 812 0.28 45.25 10.23
CA LYS A 812 -0.12 46.38 9.37
C LYS A 812 -1.65 46.39 9.15
N GLY A 813 -2.29 47.51 9.48
CA GLY A 813 -3.71 47.76 9.21
C GLY A 813 -4.71 47.35 10.30
N VAL A 814 -4.31 46.53 11.29
CA VAL A 814 -5.17 46.14 12.43
C VAL A 814 -4.46 46.48 13.73
N ILE A 815 -4.37 47.79 14.00
CA ILE A 815 -3.70 48.32 15.19
C ILE A 815 -4.72 48.40 16.34
N ASP A 816 -4.54 47.57 17.37
CA ASP A 816 -5.20 47.82 18.64
C ASP A 816 -4.49 48.98 19.37
N PHE A 817 -5.16 50.12 19.40
CA PHE A 817 -4.68 51.32 20.08
C PHE A 817 -4.53 51.13 21.60
N ASP A 818 -5.25 50.19 22.22
CA ASP A 818 -5.16 49.94 23.66
C ASP A 818 -3.86 49.17 23.98
N GLU A 819 -3.41 48.28 23.09
CA GLU A 819 -2.07 47.67 23.14
C GLU A 819 -0.94 48.71 22.97
N LEU A 820 -1.05 49.63 21.99
CA LEU A 820 -0.05 50.70 21.81
C LEU A 820 0.05 51.61 23.04
N THR A 821 -1.10 51.93 23.65
CA THR A 821 -1.19 52.72 24.88
C THR A 821 -0.50 52.00 26.05
N LEU A 822 -0.64 50.68 26.16
CA LEU A 822 0.05 49.86 27.16
C LEU A 822 1.58 49.84 26.94
N VAL A 823 2.03 49.69 25.69
CA VAL A 823 3.46 49.68 25.33
C VAL A 823 4.09 51.06 25.61
N ALA A 824 3.44 52.15 25.21
CA ALA A 824 3.90 53.52 25.49
C ALA A 824 4.00 53.81 27.00
N ARG A 825 3.04 53.33 27.79
CA ARG A 825 3.04 53.50 29.25
C ARG A 825 4.08 52.63 29.96
N ARG A 826 4.27 51.38 29.55
CA ARG A 826 5.09 50.38 30.26
C ARG A 826 6.54 50.31 29.77
N PHE A 827 6.80 50.67 28.52
CA PHE A 827 8.13 50.59 27.91
C PHE A 827 8.49 51.88 27.11
N PRO A 828 8.70 53.04 27.77
CA PRO A 828 8.89 54.32 27.08
C PRO A 828 10.05 54.35 26.09
N SER A 829 11.17 53.68 26.41
CA SER A 829 12.33 53.58 25.52
C SER A 829 12.08 52.72 24.28
N VAL A 830 11.12 51.79 24.35
CA VAL A 830 10.70 50.99 23.19
C VAL A 830 9.80 51.83 22.29
N TRP A 831 8.83 52.53 22.89
CA TRP A 831 7.94 53.43 22.17
C TRP A 831 8.70 54.49 21.37
N GLU A 832 9.69 55.14 21.99
CA GLU A 832 10.53 56.13 21.32
C GLU A 832 11.27 55.58 20.09
N ALA A 833 11.63 54.29 20.09
CA ALA A 833 12.27 53.64 18.96
C ALA A 833 11.27 53.20 17.85
N SER A 834 10.02 52.88 18.21
CA SER A 834 9.01 52.39 17.26
C SER A 834 8.07 53.47 16.69
N LYS A 835 7.92 54.63 17.36
CA LYS A 835 6.86 55.61 17.07
C LYS A 835 6.82 56.07 15.61
N ASN A 836 7.96 56.26 14.95
CA ASN A 836 8.00 56.74 13.55
C ASN A 836 7.43 55.72 12.55
N GLU A 837 7.52 54.41 12.83
CA GLU A 837 6.93 53.36 12.00
C GLU A 837 5.40 53.31 12.24
N VAL A 838 4.99 53.35 13.51
CA VAL A 838 3.58 53.41 13.95
C VAL A 838 2.84 54.57 13.28
N LEU A 839 3.41 55.78 13.35
CA LEU A 839 2.84 57.00 12.80
C LEU A 839 2.77 57.00 11.27
N ARG A 840 3.77 56.41 10.59
CA ARG A 840 3.73 56.23 9.13
C ARG A 840 2.65 55.24 8.70
N ALA A 841 2.38 54.19 9.48
CA ALA A 841 1.29 53.26 9.21
C ALA A 841 -0.11 53.89 9.42
N MET A 842 -0.24 54.88 10.31
CA MET A 842 -1.46 55.68 10.48
C MET A 842 -1.64 56.75 9.39
N GLY A 843 -0.57 57.12 8.68
CA GLY A 843 -0.51 58.25 7.75
C GLY A 843 -1.25 58.10 6.41
N SER A 844 -2.14 57.12 6.28
CA SER A 844 -3.02 56.94 5.10
C SER A 844 -4.51 57.03 5.43
N ASP A 845 -4.90 57.22 6.70
CA ASP A 845 -6.29 57.29 7.12
C ASP A 845 -6.49 58.32 8.25
N VAL A 846 -7.28 59.35 7.95
CA VAL A 846 -7.60 60.46 8.85
C VAL A 846 -8.37 60.00 10.09
N VAL A 847 -9.25 59.01 9.94
CA VAL A 847 -10.08 58.45 11.03
C VAL A 847 -9.22 57.69 12.03
N VAL A 848 -8.25 56.92 11.53
CA VAL A 848 -7.27 56.16 12.34
C VAL A 848 -6.38 57.12 13.13
N ALA A 849 -5.88 58.19 12.51
CA ALA A 849 -5.06 59.20 13.18
C ALA A 849 -5.82 59.94 14.31
N LEU A 850 -7.06 60.39 14.05
CA LEU A 850 -7.90 61.03 15.06
C LEU A 850 -8.26 60.07 16.22
N SER A 851 -8.58 58.82 15.90
CA SER A 851 -8.88 57.78 16.90
C SER A 851 -7.69 57.52 17.84
N PHE A 852 -6.46 57.47 17.29
CA PHE A 852 -5.24 57.32 18.08
C PHE A 852 -5.03 58.48 19.05
N ILE A 853 -5.14 59.73 18.55
CA ILE A 853 -4.97 60.95 19.36
C ILE A 853 -5.99 60.96 20.50
N LYS A 854 -7.28 60.74 20.18
CA LYS A 854 -8.38 60.71 21.17
C LYS A 854 -8.18 59.63 22.24
N LYS A 855 -7.75 58.43 21.87
CA LYS A 855 -7.43 57.35 22.83
C LYS A 855 -6.22 57.70 23.71
N CYS A 856 -5.14 58.24 23.15
CA CYS A 856 -3.97 58.66 23.93
C CYS A 856 -4.28 59.77 24.94
N ARG A 857 -5.13 60.73 24.55
CA ARG A 857 -5.66 61.80 25.41
C ARG A 857 -6.51 61.22 26.55
N SER A 858 -7.47 60.34 26.22
CA SER A 858 -8.30 59.63 27.21
C SER A 858 -7.48 58.78 28.18
N ALA A 859 -6.31 58.29 27.76
CA ALA A 859 -5.37 57.52 28.57
C ALA A 859 -4.35 58.36 29.36
N ASN A 860 -4.46 59.70 29.34
CA ASN A 860 -3.55 60.66 29.97
C ASN A 860 -2.07 60.47 29.60
N LEU A 861 -1.76 60.17 28.33
CA LEU A 861 -0.38 60.04 27.87
C LEU A 861 0.27 61.41 27.57
N PRO A 862 1.60 61.55 27.76
CA PRO A 862 2.33 62.80 27.46
C PRO A 862 2.24 63.21 25.99
N GLU A 863 2.34 64.51 25.71
CA GLU A 863 2.33 65.08 24.35
C GLU A 863 3.40 64.49 23.42
N ALA A 864 4.56 64.09 23.96
CA ALA A 864 5.61 63.39 23.19
C ALA A 864 5.14 62.06 22.55
N VAL A 865 4.02 61.49 23.01
CA VAL A 865 3.42 60.25 22.48
C VAL A 865 2.42 60.52 21.35
N TRP A 866 1.52 61.50 21.52
CA TRP A 866 0.41 61.75 20.58
C TRP A 866 0.58 62.98 19.68
N GLY A 867 1.41 63.96 20.07
CA GLY A 867 1.70 65.17 19.30
C GLY A 867 2.18 64.88 17.87
N PRO A 868 3.10 63.92 17.65
CA PRO A 868 3.49 63.52 16.30
C PRO A 868 2.35 62.98 15.41
N GLY A 869 1.23 62.53 15.99
CA GLY A 869 0.01 62.18 15.24
C GLY A 869 -0.72 63.41 14.69
N VAL A 870 -0.67 64.53 15.40
CA VAL A 870 -1.16 65.83 14.92
C VAL A 870 -0.33 66.33 13.73
N ASP A 871 0.99 66.11 13.77
CA ASP A 871 1.90 66.44 12.66
C ASP A 871 1.70 65.56 11.40
N VAL A 872 1.02 64.41 11.54
CA VAL A 872 0.61 63.56 10.42
C VAL A 872 -0.71 64.07 9.83
N PHE A 873 -1.71 64.38 10.66
CA PHE A 873 -2.96 64.98 10.21
C PHE A 873 -2.73 66.31 9.47
N THR A 874 -1.90 67.20 10.01
CA THR A 874 -1.69 68.55 9.44
C THR A 874 -1.01 68.56 8.07
N LYS A 875 -0.43 67.43 7.63
CA LYS A 875 0.17 67.27 6.29
C LYS A 875 -0.83 66.78 5.23
N MET A 876 -2.03 66.33 5.63
CA MET A 876 -3.09 65.88 4.71
C MET A 876 -3.96 67.07 4.28
N ILE A 877 -3.38 67.99 3.49
CA ILE A 877 -4.05 69.22 3.05
C ILE A 877 -4.82 68.99 1.74
N GLU A 878 -5.84 68.13 1.79
CA GLU A 878 -6.80 67.92 0.70
C GLU A 878 -8.20 68.35 1.15
N THR A 879 -9.03 68.86 0.23
CA THR A 879 -10.42 69.23 0.53
C THR A 879 -11.21 68.03 1.09
N PRO A 880 -12.19 68.22 2.00
CA PRO A 880 -13.00 67.12 2.51
C PRO A 880 -13.72 66.41 1.36
N THR A 881 -13.68 65.09 1.35
CA THR A 881 -14.44 64.28 0.40
C THR A 881 -15.93 64.30 0.75
N ASP A 882 -16.82 64.11 -0.24
CA ASP A 882 -18.27 64.07 0.01
C ASP A 882 -18.66 62.98 1.03
N LYS A 883 -17.89 61.87 1.07
CA LYS A 883 -18.05 60.80 2.06
C LYS A 883 -17.71 61.26 3.47
N GLU A 884 -16.65 62.03 3.67
CA GLU A 884 -16.33 62.63 4.97
C GLU A 884 -17.36 63.68 5.38
N LEU A 885 -17.82 64.50 4.43
CA LEU A 885 -18.80 65.56 4.67
C LEU A 885 -20.16 65.00 5.12
N GLY A 886 -20.60 63.86 4.56
CA GLY A 886 -21.84 63.18 4.95
C GLY A 886 -21.78 62.36 6.23
N ASP A 887 -20.59 62.01 6.75
CA ASP A 887 -20.43 61.13 7.91
C ASP A 887 -20.51 61.91 9.24
N SER A 888 -21.68 61.87 9.88
CA SER A 888 -21.92 62.53 11.17
C SER A 888 -21.07 61.99 12.33
N SER A 889 -20.63 60.74 12.28
CA SER A 889 -19.76 60.14 13.29
C SER A 889 -18.34 60.67 13.16
N PHE A 890 -17.83 60.70 11.93
CA PHE A 890 -16.54 61.29 11.60
C PHE A 890 -16.51 62.80 11.93
N GLN A 891 -17.53 63.57 11.52
CA GLN A 891 -17.61 65.00 11.84
C GLN A 891 -17.59 65.24 13.35
N SER A 892 -18.37 64.47 14.12
CA SER A 892 -18.38 64.55 15.58
C SER A 892 -17.03 64.17 16.20
N MET A 893 -16.33 63.17 15.66
CA MET A 893 -15.01 62.76 16.13
C MET A 893 -13.94 63.83 15.83
N LEU A 894 -13.95 64.39 14.62
CA LEU A 894 -13.04 65.43 14.17
C LEU A 894 -13.15 66.67 15.07
N TRP A 895 -14.33 67.26 15.21
CA TRP A 895 -14.49 68.51 15.95
C TRP A 895 -14.25 68.34 17.45
N ASN A 896 -14.67 67.23 18.06
CA ASN A 896 -14.33 66.93 19.46
C ASN A 896 -12.81 66.84 19.67
N THR A 897 -12.09 66.12 18.80
CA THR A 897 -10.63 65.94 18.93
C THR A 897 -9.88 67.24 18.61
N ALA A 898 -10.34 67.99 17.61
CA ALA A 898 -9.78 69.28 17.22
C ALA A 898 -9.96 70.36 18.29
N VAL A 899 -11.01 70.26 19.12
CA VAL A 899 -11.25 71.15 20.27
C VAL A 899 -10.47 70.68 21.51
N ASP A 900 -10.47 69.39 21.87
CA ASP A 900 -9.75 68.86 23.05
C ASP A 900 -8.22 69.02 23.01
N VAL A 901 -7.58 68.88 21.84
CA VAL A 901 -6.11 68.94 21.71
C VAL A 901 -5.59 70.35 22.02
N PRO A 902 -4.72 70.58 23.03
CA PRO A 902 -4.34 71.95 23.44
C PRO A 902 -3.68 72.81 22.35
N THR A 903 -2.93 72.21 21.43
CA THR A 903 -2.29 72.94 20.32
C THR A 903 -3.31 73.36 19.26
N PRO A 904 -3.28 74.62 18.77
CA PRO A 904 -4.27 75.12 17.80
C PRO A 904 -4.14 74.49 16.41
N ASN A 905 -2.98 73.90 16.06
CA ASN A 905 -2.68 73.39 14.72
C ASN A 905 -3.76 72.47 14.15
N LEU A 906 -4.24 71.49 14.94
CA LEU A 906 -5.28 70.55 14.49
C LEU A 906 -6.59 71.27 14.15
N CYS A 907 -6.99 72.23 14.98
CA CYS A 907 -8.18 73.05 14.80
C CYS A 907 -8.02 74.00 13.60
N GLN A 908 -6.86 74.64 13.45
CA GLN A 908 -6.58 75.59 12.40
C GLN A 908 -6.51 74.92 11.02
N THR A 909 -5.85 73.77 10.89
CA THR A 909 -5.85 73.00 9.64
C THR A 909 -7.25 72.48 9.31
N SER A 910 -8.01 72.02 10.30
CA SER A 910 -9.41 71.59 10.07
C SER A 910 -10.28 72.75 9.59
N VAL A 911 -10.13 73.94 10.16
CA VAL A 911 -10.83 75.16 9.69
C VAL A 911 -10.48 75.48 8.24
N ILE A 912 -9.19 75.53 7.89
CA ILE A 912 -8.73 75.80 6.52
C ILE A 912 -9.29 74.75 5.55
N ARG A 913 -9.27 73.48 5.93
CA ARG A 913 -9.80 72.35 5.14
C ARG A 913 -11.29 72.53 4.83
N TYR A 914 -12.09 72.90 5.83
CA TYR A 914 -13.55 73.03 5.69
C TYR A 914 -14.02 74.37 5.09
N MET A 915 -13.20 75.42 5.13
CA MET A 915 -13.45 76.67 4.37
C MET A 915 -13.30 76.49 2.85
N ALA A 916 -12.69 75.40 2.39
CA ALA A 916 -12.52 75.08 0.97
C ALA A 916 -13.57 74.07 0.43
N ALA A 917 -14.53 73.64 1.26
CA ALA A 917 -15.54 72.65 0.89
C ALA A 917 -16.78 73.29 0.20
N PRO A 918 -17.48 72.58 -0.71
CA PRO A 918 -18.74 73.07 -1.27
C PRO A 918 -19.81 73.29 -0.20
N LEU A 919 -20.33 74.51 -0.10
CA LEU A 919 -21.26 74.93 0.97
C LEU A 919 -22.50 74.03 1.08
N THR A 920 -23.06 73.62 -0.06
CA THR A 920 -24.20 72.71 -0.18
C THR A 920 -24.00 71.34 0.50
N SER A 921 -22.75 70.91 0.70
CA SER A 921 -22.39 69.64 1.33
C SER A 921 -21.99 69.78 2.82
N THR A 922 -22.01 70.98 3.41
CA THR A 922 -21.43 71.23 4.75
C THR A 922 -22.39 71.14 5.94
N ALA A 923 -23.69 70.86 5.71
CA ALA A 923 -24.72 70.87 6.75
C ALA A 923 -24.39 69.96 7.96
N VAL A 924 -23.94 68.73 7.71
CA VAL A 924 -23.59 67.75 8.77
C VAL A 924 -22.36 68.20 9.57
N ALA A 925 -21.35 68.76 8.90
CA ALA A 925 -20.15 69.29 9.54
C ALA A 925 -20.45 70.51 10.42
N SER A 926 -21.32 71.41 9.93
CA SER A 926 -21.80 72.58 10.67
C SER A 926 -22.60 72.18 11.91
N SER A 927 -23.55 71.23 11.78
CA SER A 927 -24.29 70.70 12.92
C SER A 927 -23.40 70.03 13.97
N ALA A 928 -22.39 69.25 13.55
CA ALA A 928 -21.46 68.60 14.46
C ALA A 928 -20.58 69.60 15.22
N LEU A 929 -20.01 70.61 14.54
CA LEU A 929 -19.24 71.66 15.20
C LEU A 929 -20.12 72.45 16.19
N LEU A 930 -21.33 72.84 15.79
CA LEU A 930 -22.28 73.53 16.67
C LEU A 930 -22.70 72.70 17.89
N ALA A 931 -22.73 71.37 17.79
CA ALA A 931 -22.94 70.50 18.94
C ALA A 931 -21.74 70.54 19.90
N VAL A 932 -20.52 70.38 19.40
CA VAL A 932 -19.28 70.45 20.22
C VAL A 932 -19.14 71.80 20.93
N CYS A 933 -19.45 72.92 20.25
CA CYS A 933 -19.42 74.26 20.87
C CYS A 933 -20.45 74.44 22.00
N LYS A 934 -21.57 73.72 21.96
CA LYS A 934 -22.58 73.69 23.02
C LYS A 934 -22.20 72.77 24.17
N GLU A 935 -21.50 71.67 23.90
CA GLU A 935 -21.06 70.71 24.93
C GLU A 935 -19.85 71.21 25.72
N ASP A 936 -18.85 71.81 25.07
CA ASP A 936 -17.68 72.42 25.73
C ASP A 936 -17.48 73.88 25.32
N SER A 937 -18.31 74.75 25.92
CA SER A 937 -18.24 76.19 25.69
C SER A 937 -16.95 76.85 26.19
N ARG A 938 -16.15 76.17 27.05
CA ARG A 938 -14.87 76.71 27.53
C ARG A 938 -13.76 76.46 26.54
N ALA A 939 -13.60 75.22 26.08
CA ALA A 939 -12.62 74.88 25.04
C ALA A 939 -12.96 75.59 23.70
N PHE A 940 -14.24 75.89 23.46
CA PHE A 940 -14.65 76.77 22.36
C PHE A 940 -14.10 78.20 22.51
N GLU A 941 -14.29 78.89 23.64
CA GLU A 941 -13.76 80.26 23.83
C GLU A 941 -12.23 80.30 23.75
N GLU A 942 -11.53 79.27 24.23
CA GLU A 942 -10.07 79.15 24.10
C GLU A 942 -9.60 79.02 22.62
N LYS A 943 -10.48 78.62 21.69
CA LYS A 943 -10.19 78.46 20.25
C LYS A 943 -11.04 79.34 19.32
N ARG A 944 -11.83 80.25 19.89
CA ARG A 944 -12.80 81.06 19.18
C ARG A 944 -12.21 81.82 18.00
N THR A 945 -11.04 82.41 18.17
CA THR A 945 -10.31 83.17 17.13
C THR A 945 -9.97 82.33 15.89
N VAL A 946 -9.94 80.99 16.02
CA VAL A 946 -9.69 80.04 14.93
C VAL A 946 -10.99 79.53 14.32
N LEU A 947 -12.04 79.29 15.13
CA LEU A 947 -13.31 78.69 14.68
C LEU A 947 -14.33 79.72 14.13
N GLU A 948 -14.33 80.94 14.65
CA GLU A 948 -15.27 82.02 14.29
C GLU A 948 -15.31 82.34 12.77
N PRO A 949 -14.18 82.34 12.02
CA PRO A 949 -14.19 82.52 10.57
C PRO A 949 -14.97 81.44 9.80
N LEU A 950 -14.91 80.16 10.22
CA LEU A 950 -15.61 79.06 9.55
C LEU A 950 -17.12 79.12 9.83
N LEU A 951 -17.50 79.38 11.09
CA LEU A 951 -18.90 79.53 11.47
C LEU A 951 -19.55 80.72 10.75
N LEU A 952 -18.85 81.86 10.64
CA LEU A 952 -19.32 83.01 9.87
C LEU A 952 -19.39 82.74 8.35
N HIS A 953 -18.48 81.91 7.81
CA HIS A 953 -18.49 81.51 6.41
C HIS A 953 -19.74 80.67 6.07
N TRP A 954 -20.05 79.66 6.90
CA TRP A 954 -21.27 78.85 6.75
C TRP A 954 -22.55 79.66 6.99
N PHE A 955 -22.57 80.55 7.99
CA PHE A 955 -23.77 81.35 8.30
C PHE A 955 -24.15 82.30 7.16
N ARG A 956 -23.17 82.97 6.56
CA ARG A 956 -23.39 83.89 5.42
C ARG A 956 -23.82 83.19 4.13
N ALA A 957 -23.57 81.89 4.01
CA ALA A 957 -24.06 81.09 2.89
C ALA A 957 -25.56 80.79 3.03
N ALA A 958 -26.00 80.33 4.21
CA ALA A 958 -27.40 80.07 4.50
C ALA A 958 -28.27 81.33 4.31
N GLU A 959 -27.81 82.48 4.81
CA GLU A 959 -28.43 83.79 4.62
C GLU A 959 -28.54 84.26 3.15
N LYS A 960 -27.86 83.58 2.21
CA LYS A 960 -27.86 83.90 0.78
C LYS A 960 -28.78 82.96 0.00
N ASP A 961 -28.81 81.68 0.33
CA ASP A 961 -29.78 80.72 -0.24
C ASP A 961 -31.23 81.08 0.14
N GLU A 962 -31.49 81.55 1.36
CA GLU A 962 -32.83 82.04 1.74
C GLU A 962 -33.27 83.26 0.91
N ARG A 963 -32.34 84.18 0.60
CA ARG A 963 -32.61 85.39 -0.22
C ARG A 963 -32.60 85.16 -1.74
N GLU A 964 -32.24 83.97 -2.19
CA GLU A 964 -32.40 83.54 -3.59
C GLU A 964 -33.61 82.59 -3.77
N MET A 965 -34.31 82.24 -2.68
CA MET A 965 -35.59 81.50 -2.68
C MET A 965 -36.84 82.35 -2.39
N GLU A 966 -36.69 83.60 -1.92
CA GLU A 966 -37.76 84.62 -1.84
C GLU A 966 -37.88 85.48 -3.12
#